data_AF-A0A847LHL5-F1
#
_entry.id   AF-A0A847LHL5-F1
#
_cell.length_a   1.000
_cell.length_b   1.000
_cell.length_c   1.000
_cell.angle_alpha   90.00
_cell.angle_beta   90.00
_cell.angle_gamma   90.00
#
_symmetry.space_group_name_H-M   'P 1'
#
loop_
_entity.id
_entity.type
_entity.pdbx_description
1 polymer ?
#
loop_
_entity_poly.entity_id
_entity_poly.type
_entity_poly.pdbx_seq_one_letter_code
_entity_poly.pdbx_strand_id
1 'polypeptide(L)'
;MTWRLQRMLLVVGMVLLLTGSVWAGSEANPLLDRIDRMARDVHATQKVMATEGSSSEGTVAALTREAASSDELQRYLSGIGSAEEADAALDTLRQFSYRVTNGAQKKAAQIGLAQFERRLKFLAQSEDPSFASYLDKVAALAAELEGKQVGVTAAPGSRVRQMADQGPARRAARTDGLLGAHVAGTSTSFSVYSPAATEVNVVLFKNPEDTTGKGYPMKKNADGIWNCSVAADLTGTWYAFSANGPVNNGYLFDPRRLMNDPYAFANADHNGKSLVVKRDFAWTDQGFKTPKMEDLIVYEVHVKDFSAHSSSGVPAANKGKYLGFIQGKGIEHLKDLGVTAVELLPCHEFDNNFAGHPNHWGYMTSHFFAPECSYASGKNGEAVKEFKQMVNGLHKAGIAVIMDVVFNHTTEGNEKGVPINFKGLDNPGYYRLMDDKKYYWNGTGCGNEFRSENPMTRKLIVDSLKYWVKDYHVDGFRFDLCTILDKQTMTAIMNELPAETVLIAEPWAADWSRNQWGKTDFRNTKWAKWNDDFREKVRGLMRGQFDRNELMTVLAGSCFWWTAKPTESVNYIECHDGATVSDLFGGNHQSLKLGAVALLTAQGVPMLHAGQEFNKNKKGNDNSYDQDNEINWINWSVKDANKDLYAFYKGLIALRKKYPNFRHATALNNQSLDWIQPANQRALGYRLKGQTDFLVLLNSDSNEWITFGLPDGIPWKVVCNGDKVDDSGALGSATGDYRVPPRTAVILKNR
;
A
#
# COMPACT_ATOMS: atom_id res chain seq x y z
N MET A 1 -4.11 -15.66 -81.67
CA MET A 1 -3.65 -16.40 -80.47
C MET A 1 -4.62 -16.09 -79.32
N THR A 2 -5.90 -16.41 -79.54
CA THR A 2 -7.04 -15.64 -79.00
C THR A 2 -8.21 -16.53 -78.58
N TRP A 3 -7.91 -17.75 -78.12
CA TRP A 3 -8.93 -18.67 -77.60
C TRP A 3 -8.60 -19.27 -76.22
N ARG A 4 -7.32 -19.22 -75.79
CA ARG A 4 -6.91 -19.67 -74.45
C ARG A 4 -6.97 -18.57 -73.37
N LEU A 5 -6.77 -17.29 -73.72
CA LEU A 5 -6.91 -16.20 -72.74
C LEU A 5 -8.37 -15.85 -72.41
N GLN A 6 -9.29 -15.95 -73.38
CA GLN A 6 -10.71 -15.69 -73.11
C GLN A 6 -11.37 -16.81 -72.27
N ARG A 7 -10.93 -18.08 -72.40
CA ARG A 7 -11.40 -19.15 -71.52
C ARG A 7 -10.82 -19.08 -70.11
N MET A 8 -9.59 -18.56 -69.92
CA MET A 8 -9.08 -18.32 -68.57
C MET A 8 -9.84 -17.17 -67.89
N LEU A 9 -10.19 -16.10 -68.61
CA LEU A 9 -10.97 -15.00 -68.03
C LEU A 9 -12.44 -15.35 -67.79
N LEU A 10 -13.05 -16.23 -68.60
CA LEU A 10 -14.41 -16.73 -68.35
C LEU A 10 -14.47 -17.81 -67.26
N VAL A 11 -13.46 -18.67 -67.11
CA VAL A 11 -13.42 -19.64 -65.99
C VAL A 11 -13.07 -18.93 -64.67
N VAL A 12 -12.21 -17.92 -64.69
CA VAL A 12 -11.93 -17.10 -63.48
C VAL A 12 -13.13 -16.19 -63.16
N GLY A 13 -13.78 -15.61 -64.17
CA GLY A 13 -14.99 -14.78 -63.98
C GLY A 13 -16.24 -15.55 -63.55
N MET A 14 -16.41 -16.80 -63.99
CA MET A 14 -17.58 -17.62 -63.65
C MET A 14 -17.38 -18.40 -62.34
N VAL A 15 -16.13 -18.71 -61.95
CA VAL A 15 -15.82 -19.13 -60.57
C VAL A 15 -16.04 -17.97 -59.60
N LEU A 16 -15.80 -16.71 -59.99
CA LEU A 16 -16.11 -15.54 -59.16
C LEU A 16 -17.60 -15.17 -59.08
N LEU A 17 -18.45 -15.65 -60.01
CA LEU A 17 -19.89 -15.34 -60.03
C LEU A 17 -20.81 -16.50 -59.59
N LEU A 18 -20.30 -17.73 -59.48
CA LEU A 18 -21.05 -18.89 -58.94
C LEU A 18 -20.57 -19.36 -57.56
N THR A 19 -19.56 -18.72 -56.97
CA THR A 19 -19.31 -18.78 -55.51
C THR A 19 -19.95 -17.59 -54.78
N GLY A 20 -20.68 -16.73 -55.48
CA GLY A 20 -21.24 -15.48 -54.98
C GLY A 20 -22.53 -15.57 -54.16
N SER A 21 -23.01 -16.75 -53.77
CA SER A 21 -24.29 -16.83 -53.05
C SER A 21 -24.54 -18.05 -52.13
N VAL A 22 -23.50 -18.81 -51.74
CA VAL A 22 -23.66 -19.87 -50.72
C VAL A 22 -22.52 -19.94 -49.68
N TRP A 23 -21.52 -19.06 -49.75
CA TRP A 23 -20.47 -18.96 -48.72
C TRP A 23 -20.20 -17.50 -48.34
N ALA A 24 -21.21 -16.84 -47.77
CA ALA A 24 -20.97 -15.73 -46.86
C ALA A 24 -20.58 -16.33 -45.49
N GLY A 25 -19.34 -16.78 -45.37
CA GLY A 25 -18.72 -17.02 -44.06
C GLY A 25 -18.50 -15.66 -43.41
N SER A 26 -19.20 -15.41 -42.30
CA SER A 26 -19.21 -14.15 -41.56
C SER A 26 -17.79 -13.64 -41.27
N GLU A 27 -17.49 -12.40 -41.67
CA GLU A 27 -16.44 -11.63 -41.01
C GLU A 27 -16.72 -11.64 -39.49
N ALA A 28 -15.71 -11.98 -38.69
CA ALA A 28 -15.85 -12.06 -37.25
C ALA A 28 -16.17 -10.66 -36.70
N ASN A 29 -17.39 -10.45 -36.18
CA ASN A 29 -17.79 -9.21 -35.52
C ASN A 29 -17.29 -9.24 -34.07
N PRO A 30 -16.21 -8.51 -33.71
CA PRO A 30 -15.54 -8.69 -32.42
C PRO A 30 -16.39 -8.23 -31.23
N LEU A 31 -17.33 -7.32 -31.46
CA LEU A 31 -18.30 -6.88 -30.46
C LEU A 31 -19.36 -7.96 -30.24
N LEU A 32 -19.86 -8.55 -31.33
CA LEU A 32 -20.85 -9.63 -31.27
C LEU A 32 -20.32 -10.83 -30.48
N ASP A 33 -19.07 -11.23 -30.73
CA ASP A 33 -18.41 -12.34 -30.04
C ASP A 33 -18.29 -12.11 -28.52
N ARG A 34 -18.07 -10.86 -28.11
CA ARG A 34 -17.96 -10.46 -26.70
C ARG A 34 -19.30 -10.45 -26.02
N ILE A 35 -20.34 -9.95 -26.68
CA ILE A 35 -21.70 -9.99 -26.13
C ILE A 35 -22.20 -11.45 -26.06
N ASP A 36 -21.84 -12.31 -27.02
CA ASP A 36 -22.12 -13.75 -26.97
C ASP A 36 -21.38 -14.46 -25.83
N ARG A 37 -20.12 -14.10 -25.59
CA ARG A 37 -19.35 -14.59 -24.45
C ARG A 37 -19.99 -14.17 -23.13
N MET A 38 -20.37 -12.90 -23.01
CA MET A 38 -21.09 -12.39 -21.86
C MET A 38 -22.39 -13.17 -21.62
N ALA A 39 -23.17 -13.45 -22.67
CA ALA A 39 -24.39 -14.24 -22.56
C ALA A 39 -24.13 -15.68 -22.07
N ARG A 40 -23.05 -16.31 -22.52
CA ARG A 40 -22.64 -17.64 -22.05
C ARG A 40 -22.26 -17.64 -20.57
N ASP A 41 -21.49 -16.65 -20.12
CA ASP A 41 -21.05 -16.58 -18.73
C ASP A 41 -22.19 -16.21 -17.77
N VAL A 42 -23.08 -15.30 -18.18
CA VAL A 42 -24.34 -15.05 -17.44
C VAL A 42 -25.16 -16.32 -17.33
N HIS A 43 -25.28 -17.10 -18.41
CA HIS A 43 -26.02 -18.36 -18.37
C HIS A 43 -25.38 -19.38 -17.43
N ALA A 44 -24.05 -19.49 -17.45
CA ALA A 44 -23.30 -20.34 -16.53
C ALA A 44 -23.50 -19.92 -15.07
N THR A 45 -23.42 -18.62 -14.77
CA THR A 45 -23.71 -18.09 -13.43
C THR A 45 -25.12 -18.40 -12.99
N GLN A 46 -26.13 -18.12 -13.81
CA GLN A 46 -27.53 -18.39 -13.48
C GLN A 46 -27.76 -19.89 -13.20
N LYS A 47 -27.15 -20.77 -13.99
CA LYS A 47 -27.24 -22.21 -13.82
C LYS A 47 -26.58 -22.67 -12.52
N VAL A 48 -25.35 -22.24 -12.24
CA VAL A 48 -24.61 -22.64 -11.03
C VAL A 48 -25.27 -22.08 -9.77
N MET A 49 -25.76 -20.83 -9.80
CA MET A 49 -26.53 -20.25 -8.70
C MET A 49 -27.82 -21.02 -8.43
N ALA A 50 -28.49 -21.54 -9.47
CA ALA A 50 -29.71 -22.32 -9.32
C ALA A 50 -29.44 -23.74 -8.77
N THR A 51 -28.26 -24.32 -9.03
CA THR A 51 -27.91 -25.68 -8.60
C THR A 51 -27.16 -25.75 -7.27
N GLU A 52 -26.30 -24.78 -6.98
CA GLU A 52 -25.37 -24.81 -5.83
C GLU A 52 -25.64 -23.71 -4.79
N GLY A 53 -26.54 -22.78 -5.08
CA GLY A 53 -26.86 -21.65 -4.21
C GLY A 53 -25.83 -20.51 -4.30
N SER A 54 -26.22 -19.33 -3.80
CA SER A 54 -25.50 -18.06 -4.03
C SER A 54 -24.10 -17.94 -3.38
N SER A 55 -23.69 -18.90 -2.56
CA SER A 55 -22.45 -18.84 -1.76
C SER A 55 -21.50 -20.03 -1.97
N SER A 56 -21.76 -20.89 -2.96
CA SER A 56 -20.83 -21.98 -3.29
C SER A 56 -19.56 -21.45 -3.98
N GLU A 57 -18.45 -22.18 -3.83
CA GLU A 57 -17.21 -21.91 -4.57
C GLU A 57 -17.44 -21.90 -6.10
N GLY A 58 -18.32 -22.77 -6.61
CA GLY A 58 -18.73 -22.79 -8.01
C GLY A 58 -19.47 -21.52 -8.44
N THR A 59 -20.36 -20.99 -7.59
CA THR A 59 -21.06 -19.72 -7.84
C THR A 59 -20.09 -18.55 -7.83
N VAL A 60 -19.13 -18.52 -6.91
CA VAL A 60 -18.09 -17.46 -6.86
C VAL A 60 -17.22 -17.51 -8.11
N ALA A 61 -16.82 -18.70 -8.57
CA ALA A 61 -16.05 -18.87 -9.80
C ALA A 61 -16.84 -18.45 -11.05
N ALA A 62 -18.15 -18.74 -11.10
CA ALA A 62 -19.01 -18.33 -12.21
C ALA A 62 -19.22 -16.82 -12.25
N LEU A 63 -19.47 -16.19 -11.10
CA LEU A 63 -19.57 -14.73 -10.96
C LEU A 63 -18.27 -14.02 -11.36
N THR A 64 -17.12 -14.60 -11.03
CA THR A 64 -15.81 -14.07 -11.42
C THR A 64 -15.61 -14.09 -12.94
N ARG A 65 -16.04 -15.16 -13.62
CA ARG A 65 -16.01 -15.23 -15.10
C ARG A 65 -16.98 -14.24 -15.74
N GLU A 66 -18.19 -14.11 -15.20
CA GLU A 66 -19.17 -13.11 -15.67
C GLU A 66 -18.62 -11.68 -15.55
N ALA A 67 -17.94 -11.37 -14.45
CA ALA A 67 -17.27 -10.08 -14.26
C ALA A 67 -16.15 -9.85 -15.28
N ALA A 68 -15.30 -10.85 -15.52
CA ALA A 68 -14.22 -10.75 -16.51
C ALA A 68 -14.75 -10.50 -17.94
N SER A 69 -15.85 -11.15 -18.32
CA SER A 69 -16.50 -10.93 -19.62
C SER A 69 -17.17 -9.56 -19.73
N SER A 70 -17.73 -9.03 -18.64
CA SER A 70 -18.22 -7.64 -18.56
C SER A 70 -17.08 -6.63 -18.77
N ASP A 71 -15.91 -6.87 -18.17
CA ASP A 71 -14.75 -5.99 -18.30
C ASP A 71 -14.15 -6.03 -19.71
N GLU A 72 -14.13 -7.20 -20.35
CA GLU A 72 -13.69 -7.33 -21.75
C GLU A 72 -14.61 -6.56 -22.71
N LEU A 73 -15.93 -6.66 -22.50
CA LEU A 73 -16.92 -5.90 -23.26
C LEU A 73 -16.75 -4.39 -23.05
N GLN A 74 -16.52 -3.95 -21.81
CA GLN A 74 -16.28 -2.55 -21.49
C GLN A 74 -15.02 -2.01 -22.16
N ARG A 75 -13.91 -2.77 -22.12
CA ARG A 75 -12.65 -2.38 -22.78
C ARG A 75 -12.82 -2.19 -24.27
N TYR A 76 -13.55 -3.10 -24.93
CA TYR A 76 -13.83 -2.98 -26.36
C TYR A 76 -14.66 -1.71 -26.67
N LEU A 77 -15.78 -1.53 -25.97
CA LEU A 77 -16.65 -0.37 -26.16
C LEU A 77 -15.93 0.96 -25.83
N SER A 78 -14.97 0.95 -24.92
CA SER A 78 -14.15 2.12 -24.59
C SER A 78 -13.21 2.55 -25.72
N GLY A 79 -12.93 1.65 -26.68
CA GLY A 79 -12.10 1.94 -27.85
C GLY A 79 -12.81 2.68 -28.98
N ILE A 80 -14.15 2.82 -28.92
CA ILE A 80 -14.93 3.55 -29.93
C ILE A 80 -14.57 5.03 -29.86
N GLY A 81 -14.10 5.62 -30.96
CA GLY A 81 -13.73 7.03 -31.05
C GLY A 81 -14.31 7.78 -32.24
N SER A 82 -14.95 7.09 -33.19
CA SER A 82 -15.53 7.69 -34.39
C SER A 82 -17.03 7.41 -34.54
N ALA A 83 -17.72 8.24 -35.34
CA ALA A 83 -19.13 8.06 -35.66
C ALA A 83 -19.39 6.72 -36.39
N GLU A 84 -18.49 6.33 -37.29
CA GLU A 84 -18.57 5.05 -38.02
C GLU A 84 -18.49 3.85 -37.05
N GLU A 85 -17.58 3.88 -36.09
CA GLU A 85 -17.48 2.84 -35.04
C GLU A 85 -18.70 2.83 -34.10
N ALA A 86 -19.25 4.01 -33.78
CA ALA A 86 -20.47 4.12 -32.98
C ALA A 86 -21.70 3.58 -33.72
N ASP A 87 -21.84 3.85 -35.02
CA ASP A 87 -22.89 3.27 -35.86
C ASP A 87 -22.75 1.75 -35.98
N ALA A 88 -21.54 1.24 -36.19
CA ALA A 88 -21.26 -0.19 -36.24
C ALA A 88 -21.55 -0.89 -34.89
N ALA A 89 -21.20 -0.26 -33.77
CA ALA A 89 -21.48 -0.78 -32.44
C ALA A 89 -22.98 -0.77 -32.12
N LEU A 90 -23.69 0.31 -32.47
CA LEU A 90 -25.13 0.42 -32.32
C LEU A 90 -25.87 -0.63 -33.16
N ASP A 91 -25.45 -0.85 -34.41
CA ASP A 91 -26.05 -1.87 -35.27
C ASP A 91 -25.81 -3.28 -34.73
N THR A 92 -24.60 -3.56 -34.23
CA THR A 92 -24.29 -4.86 -33.61
C THR A 92 -25.13 -5.11 -32.35
N LEU A 93 -25.24 -4.11 -31.46
CA LEU A 93 -26.06 -4.20 -30.25
C LEU A 93 -27.55 -4.35 -30.59
N ARG A 94 -28.02 -3.71 -31.66
CA ARG A 94 -29.38 -3.85 -32.20
C ARG A 94 -29.62 -5.26 -32.73
N GLN A 95 -28.76 -5.77 -33.61
CA GLN A 95 -28.82 -7.14 -34.14
C GLN A 95 -28.83 -8.17 -33.00
N PHE A 96 -27.97 -8.00 -32.00
CA PHE A 96 -27.95 -8.86 -30.82
C PHE A 96 -29.28 -8.81 -30.05
N SER A 97 -29.81 -7.60 -29.81
CA SER A 97 -31.08 -7.40 -29.09
C SER A 97 -32.27 -8.06 -29.81
N TYR A 98 -32.28 -8.06 -31.15
CA TYR A 98 -33.31 -8.76 -31.94
C TYR A 98 -33.27 -10.28 -31.81
N ARG A 99 -32.08 -10.89 -31.63
CA ARG A 99 -31.94 -12.34 -31.44
C ARG A 99 -32.02 -12.82 -29.99
N VAL A 100 -32.27 -11.93 -29.01
CA VAL A 100 -32.47 -12.31 -27.60
C VAL A 100 -33.66 -13.26 -27.48
N THR A 101 -33.44 -14.47 -26.95
CA THR A 101 -34.45 -15.52 -26.76
C THR A 101 -34.58 -16.01 -25.31
N ASN A 102 -33.60 -15.70 -24.45
CA ASN A 102 -33.58 -16.13 -23.05
C ASN A 102 -33.07 -15.03 -22.10
N GLY A 103 -33.24 -15.26 -20.79
CA GLY A 103 -32.87 -14.30 -19.75
C GLY A 103 -31.38 -13.94 -19.70
N ALA A 104 -30.48 -14.87 -20.04
CA ALA A 104 -29.04 -14.63 -20.05
C ALA A 104 -28.62 -13.70 -21.19
N GLN A 105 -29.14 -13.94 -22.40
CA GLN A 105 -28.96 -13.06 -23.55
C GLN A 105 -29.57 -11.67 -23.28
N LYS A 106 -30.74 -11.60 -22.64
CA LYS A 106 -31.36 -10.32 -22.27
C LYS A 106 -30.47 -9.51 -21.33
N LYS A 107 -29.91 -10.14 -20.29
CA LYS A 107 -28.99 -9.48 -19.35
C LYS A 107 -27.67 -9.04 -20.01
N ALA A 108 -27.10 -9.86 -20.90
CA ALA A 108 -25.90 -9.49 -21.65
C ALA A 108 -26.13 -8.28 -22.57
N ALA A 109 -27.26 -8.23 -23.27
CA ALA A 109 -27.64 -7.08 -24.10
C ALA A 109 -27.82 -5.79 -23.27
N GLN A 110 -28.44 -5.89 -22.09
CA GLN A 110 -28.58 -4.75 -21.16
C GLN A 110 -27.22 -4.22 -20.69
N ILE A 111 -26.28 -5.11 -20.37
CA ILE A 111 -24.93 -4.72 -19.94
C ILE A 111 -24.18 -4.03 -21.09
N GLY A 112 -24.26 -4.57 -22.30
CA GLY A 112 -23.67 -3.95 -23.49
C GLY A 112 -24.23 -2.56 -23.80
N LEU A 113 -25.57 -2.40 -23.76
CA LEU A 113 -26.22 -1.10 -23.98
C LEU A 113 -25.82 -0.07 -22.91
N ALA A 114 -25.79 -0.46 -21.63
CA ALA A 114 -25.40 0.43 -20.54
C ALA A 114 -23.93 0.85 -20.62
N GLN A 115 -23.03 -0.05 -21.03
CA GLN A 115 -21.62 0.28 -21.25
C GLN A 115 -21.43 1.18 -22.46
N PHE A 116 -22.16 0.94 -23.55
CA PHE A 116 -22.10 1.76 -24.76
C PHE A 116 -22.67 3.17 -24.51
N GLU A 117 -23.78 3.28 -23.78
CA GLU A 117 -24.33 4.57 -23.34
C GLU A 117 -23.32 5.39 -22.52
N ARG A 118 -22.59 4.75 -21.60
CA ARG A 118 -21.52 5.41 -20.84
C ARG A 118 -20.40 5.95 -21.74
N ARG A 119 -20.00 5.18 -22.76
CA ARG A 119 -18.99 5.65 -23.72
C ARG A 119 -19.51 6.82 -24.56
N LEU A 120 -20.74 6.75 -25.07
CA LEU A 120 -21.34 7.82 -25.84
C LEU A 120 -21.47 9.12 -25.03
N LYS A 121 -21.87 9.04 -23.75
CA LYS A 121 -21.88 10.20 -22.84
C LYS A 121 -20.49 10.80 -22.66
N PHE A 122 -19.47 9.96 -22.51
CA PHE A 122 -18.10 10.41 -22.41
C PHE A 122 -17.66 11.15 -23.69
N LEU A 123 -17.85 10.53 -24.87
CA LEU A 123 -17.49 11.12 -26.16
C LEU A 123 -18.22 12.45 -26.41
N ALA A 124 -19.51 12.51 -26.09
CA ALA A 124 -20.32 13.74 -26.21
C ALA A 124 -19.83 14.88 -25.30
N GLN A 125 -19.25 14.56 -24.15
CA GLN A 125 -18.75 15.54 -23.18
C GLN A 125 -17.30 15.97 -23.42
N SER A 126 -16.49 15.09 -24.00
CA SER A 126 -15.03 15.24 -24.04
C SER A 126 -14.45 15.44 -25.44
N GLU A 127 -15.11 14.94 -26.49
CA GLU A 127 -14.55 14.91 -27.84
C GLU A 127 -15.47 15.61 -28.85
N ASP A 128 -16.67 15.09 -29.09
CA ASP A 128 -17.62 15.65 -30.06
C ASP A 128 -19.07 15.59 -29.54
N PRO A 129 -19.73 16.74 -29.32
CA PRO A 129 -21.14 16.79 -28.91
C PRO A 129 -22.12 16.03 -29.82
N SER A 130 -21.76 15.78 -31.09
CA SER A 130 -22.60 15.03 -32.05
C SER A 130 -22.92 13.61 -31.58
N PHE A 131 -22.07 13.00 -30.74
CA PHE A 131 -22.32 11.68 -30.15
C PHE A 131 -23.55 11.63 -29.24
N ALA A 132 -24.04 12.78 -28.74
CA ALA A 132 -25.28 12.85 -27.98
C ALA A 132 -26.50 12.38 -28.80
N SER A 133 -26.45 12.52 -30.12
CA SER A 133 -27.53 12.08 -31.04
C SER A 133 -27.76 10.56 -31.05
N TYR A 134 -26.81 9.77 -30.53
CA TYR A 134 -26.93 8.31 -30.41
C TYR A 134 -27.67 7.90 -29.13
N LEU A 135 -27.75 8.76 -28.11
CA LEU A 135 -28.34 8.43 -26.81
C LEU A 135 -29.83 8.09 -26.93
N ASP A 136 -30.59 8.82 -27.75
CA ASP A 136 -32.00 8.52 -27.99
C ASP A 136 -32.19 7.16 -28.68
N LYS A 137 -31.28 6.79 -29.59
CA LYS A 137 -31.30 5.49 -30.28
C LYS A 137 -30.99 4.34 -29.31
N VAL A 138 -30.04 4.53 -28.39
CA VAL A 138 -29.70 3.55 -27.35
C VAL A 138 -30.83 3.42 -26.33
N ALA A 139 -31.44 4.52 -25.91
CA ALA A 139 -32.58 4.52 -25.00
C ALA A 139 -33.81 3.82 -25.62
N ALA A 140 -34.11 4.08 -26.90
CA ALA A 140 -35.18 3.39 -27.62
C ALA A 140 -34.93 1.87 -27.71
N LEU A 141 -33.69 1.47 -28.02
CA LEU A 141 -33.32 0.05 -28.09
C LEU A 141 -33.37 -0.63 -26.71
N ALA A 142 -32.98 0.06 -25.64
CA ALA A 142 -33.08 -0.44 -24.27
C ALA A 142 -34.54 -0.65 -23.84
N ALA A 143 -35.43 0.28 -24.19
CA ALA A 143 -36.87 0.17 -23.95
C ALA A 143 -37.50 -1.00 -24.73
N GLU A 144 -37.13 -1.18 -25.99
CA GLU A 144 -37.57 -2.31 -26.81
C GLU A 144 -37.13 -3.66 -26.21
N LEU A 145 -35.86 -3.73 -25.78
CA LEU A 145 -35.30 -4.91 -25.12
C LEU A 145 -36.02 -5.20 -23.79
N GLU A 146 -36.38 -4.18 -23.02
CA GLU A 146 -37.09 -4.32 -21.75
C GLU A 146 -38.49 -4.92 -21.96
N GLY A 147 -39.23 -4.45 -22.97
CA GLY A 147 -40.55 -4.95 -23.36
C GLY A 147 -40.57 -6.37 -23.92
N LYS A 148 -39.42 -6.93 -24.33
CA LYS A 148 -39.31 -8.27 -24.89
C LYS A 148 -39.49 -9.35 -23.82
N GLN A 149 -40.58 -10.13 -23.90
CA GLN A 149 -40.81 -11.27 -23.03
C GLN A 149 -39.86 -12.42 -23.37
N VAL A 150 -39.09 -12.89 -22.39
CA VAL A 150 -38.20 -14.04 -22.50
C VAL A 150 -38.64 -15.11 -21.52
N GLY A 151 -38.76 -16.36 -21.96
CA GLY A 151 -39.23 -17.47 -21.13
C GLY A 151 -38.34 -17.68 -19.91
N VAL A 152 -38.91 -17.55 -18.71
CA VAL A 152 -38.24 -17.80 -17.43
C VAL A 152 -38.40 -19.28 -17.08
N THR A 153 -37.32 -20.06 -17.17
CA THR A 153 -37.25 -21.36 -16.51
C THR A 153 -37.23 -21.14 -15.00
N ALA A 154 -38.35 -21.41 -14.34
CA ALA A 154 -38.54 -21.25 -12.91
C ALA A 154 -37.80 -22.33 -12.10
N ALA A 155 -37.25 -21.94 -10.94
CA ALA A 155 -37.08 -22.82 -9.79
C ALA A 155 -37.92 -22.28 -8.61
N PRO A 156 -38.49 -23.15 -7.75
CA PRO A 156 -39.61 -22.81 -6.86
C PRO A 156 -39.16 -22.04 -5.63
N GLY A 157 -39.98 -21.08 -5.19
CA GLY A 157 -39.63 -20.10 -4.17
C GLY A 157 -39.78 -20.51 -2.71
N SER A 158 -39.24 -19.67 -1.83
CA SER A 158 -39.71 -19.43 -0.47
C SER A 158 -39.22 -18.04 -0.02
N ARG A 159 -40.14 -17.06 0.05
CA ARG A 159 -40.70 -16.49 1.29
C ARG A 159 -39.65 -16.00 2.29
N VAL A 160 -39.43 -14.69 2.24
CA VAL A 160 -38.98 -13.84 3.34
C VAL A 160 -39.88 -14.04 4.56
N ARG A 161 -39.37 -14.70 5.62
CA ARG A 161 -39.65 -14.45 7.05
C ARG A 161 -38.96 -15.48 7.95
N GLN A 162 -38.59 -15.00 9.14
CA GLN A 162 -37.99 -15.70 10.30
C GLN A 162 -36.47 -15.95 10.25
N MET A 163 -35.72 -14.92 10.66
CA MET A 163 -34.50 -15.12 11.44
C MET A 163 -34.91 -15.64 12.83
N ALA A 164 -34.95 -16.95 13.00
CA ALA A 164 -34.84 -17.61 14.30
C ALA A 164 -34.57 -19.11 14.05
N ASP A 165 -33.38 -19.53 14.46
CA ASP A 165 -33.06 -20.89 14.90
C ASP A 165 -32.96 -22.00 13.83
N GLN A 166 -31.72 -22.36 13.45
CA GLN A 166 -31.21 -23.75 13.33
C GLN A 166 -29.68 -23.79 13.29
N GLY A 167 -29.08 -24.44 14.31
CA GLY A 167 -28.03 -25.49 14.21
C GLY A 167 -26.63 -25.14 13.69
N PRO A 168 -25.54 -25.70 14.28
CA PRO A 168 -24.22 -25.09 14.21
C PRO A 168 -23.51 -25.36 12.88
N ALA A 169 -23.41 -24.33 12.04
CA ALA A 169 -22.18 -24.13 11.27
C ALA A 169 -21.02 -24.11 12.28
N ARG A 170 -19.89 -24.76 11.95
CA ARG A 170 -18.65 -24.67 12.73
C ARG A 170 -18.26 -23.20 12.88
N ARG A 171 -18.74 -22.56 13.94
CA ARG A 171 -18.23 -21.31 14.46
C ARG A 171 -16.78 -21.59 14.81
N ALA A 172 -15.85 -20.99 14.09
CA ALA A 172 -14.51 -20.75 14.63
C ALA A 172 -14.71 -20.11 16.00
N ALA A 173 -14.25 -20.75 17.06
CA ALA A 173 -14.42 -20.18 18.38
C ALA A 173 -13.67 -18.85 18.42
N ARG A 174 -14.38 -17.82 18.87
CA ARG A 174 -13.76 -16.61 19.37
C ARG A 174 -13.00 -17.00 20.64
N THR A 175 -11.72 -17.29 20.49
CA THR A 175 -10.76 -17.11 21.58
C THR A 175 -10.50 -15.61 21.64
N ASP A 176 -11.23 -14.91 22.51
CA ASP A 176 -11.17 -13.44 22.67
C ASP A 176 -9.85 -12.95 23.32
N GLY A 177 -8.85 -13.84 23.51
CA GLY A 177 -7.55 -13.54 24.09
C GLY A 177 -6.39 -13.69 23.09
N LEU A 178 -5.32 -12.96 23.34
CA LEU A 178 -4.05 -13.08 22.62
C LEU A 178 -3.40 -14.43 22.94
N LEU A 179 -2.86 -15.13 21.94
CA LEU A 179 -2.10 -16.37 22.17
C LEU A 179 -0.70 -16.04 22.76
N GLY A 180 0.13 -17.05 22.95
CA GLY A 180 1.49 -16.92 23.47
C GLY A 180 1.63 -17.18 24.96
N ALA A 181 2.71 -16.69 25.57
CA ALA A 181 3.01 -16.83 26.99
C ALA A 181 2.51 -15.63 27.82
N HIS A 182 1.61 -15.87 28.78
CA HIS A 182 1.04 -14.83 29.63
C HIS A 182 1.25 -15.15 31.11
N VAL A 183 1.76 -14.16 31.86
CA VAL A 183 1.95 -14.25 33.31
C VAL A 183 0.74 -13.62 34.01
N ALA A 184 0.08 -14.37 34.89
CA ALA A 184 -1.04 -13.92 35.70
C ALA A 184 -0.89 -14.39 37.15
N GLY A 185 -0.62 -13.45 38.06
CA GLY A 185 -0.35 -13.75 39.46
C GLY A 185 0.85 -14.69 39.62
N THR A 186 0.64 -15.87 40.19
CA THR A 186 1.66 -16.90 40.40
C THR A 186 1.59 -18.02 39.35
N SER A 187 1.01 -17.76 38.18
CA SER A 187 0.86 -18.75 37.11
C SER A 187 1.24 -18.18 35.76
N THR A 188 1.74 -19.03 34.87
CA THR A 188 2.04 -18.70 33.49
C THR A 188 1.29 -19.65 32.57
N SER A 189 0.51 -19.10 31.63
CA SER A 189 -0.19 -19.87 30.60
C SER A 189 0.51 -19.74 29.26
N PHE A 190 0.55 -20.84 28.51
CA PHE A 190 1.09 -20.92 27.16
C PHE A 190 -0.01 -21.38 26.21
N SER A 191 -0.15 -20.70 25.08
CA SER A 191 -1.12 -21.02 24.04
C SER A 191 -0.50 -20.92 22.64
N VAL A 192 -0.61 -21.97 21.83
CA VAL A 192 -0.06 -22.00 20.46
C VAL A 192 -1.01 -22.69 19.47
N TYR A 193 -1.15 -22.13 18.27
CA TYR A 193 -1.97 -22.73 17.21
C TYR A 193 -1.15 -23.76 16.41
N SER A 194 -1.61 -25.01 16.40
CA SER A 194 -1.06 -26.09 15.58
C SER A 194 -2.13 -27.17 15.36
N PRO A 195 -3.06 -26.96 14.40
CA PRO A 195 -4.25 -27.78 14.21
C PRO A 195 -3.92 -29.17 13.65
N ALA A 196 -2.77 -29.35 13.01
CA ALA A 196 -2.33 -30.65 12.48
C ALA A 196 -1.46 -31.44 13.45
N ALA A 197 -0.89 -30.81 14.50
CA ALA A 197 -0.12 -31.53 15.49
C ALA A 197 -0.96 -32.60 16.20
N THR A 198 -0.30 -33.69 16.54
CA THR A 198 -0.80 -34.79 17.37
C THR A 198 -0.31 -34.70 18.80
N GLU A 199 0.80 -34.00 19.03
CA GLU A 199 1.35 -33.72 20.35
C GLU A 199 2.08 -32.38 20.33
N VAL A 200 1.90 -31.57 21.38
CA VAL A 200 2.69 -30.36 21.60
C VAL A 200 3.11 -30.31 23.07
N ASN A 201 4.38 -30.00 23.31
CA ASN A 201 4.94 -29.71 24.61
C ASN A 201 5.49 -28.29 24.63
N VAL A 202 5.24 -27.53 25.70
CA VAL A 202 6.05 -26.34 26.00
C VAL A 202 7.29 -26.81 26.76
N VAL A 203 8.48 -26.40 26.31
CA VAL A 203 9.76 -26.79 26.90
C VAL A 203 10.38 -25.55 27.53
N LEU A 204 10.68 -25.62 28.84
CA LEU A 204 11.29 -24.53 29.59
C LEU A 204 12.79 -24.75 29.76
N PHE A 205 13.57 -23.68 29.62
CA PHE A 205 15.03 -23.67 29.67
C PHE A 205 15.53 -22.67 30.70
N LYS A 206 16.71 -22.94 31.27
CA LYS A 206 17.34 -22.05 32.23
C LYS A 206 18.09 -20.92 31.51
N ASN A 207 18.79 -21.25 30.43
CA ASN A 207 19.56 -20.32 29.61
C ASN A 207 19.11 -20.40 28.13
N PRO A 208 19.33 -19.33 27.34
CA PRO A 208 18.93 -19.32 25.93
C PRO A 208 19.69 -20.36 25.08
N GLU A 209 20.91 -20.71 25.46
CA GLU A 209 21.77 -21.67 24.75
C GLU A 209 21.49 -23.14 25.11
N ASP A 210 20.67 -23.41 26.13
CA ASP A 210 20.42 -24.78 26.59
C ASP A 210 19.76 -25.61 25.47
N THR A 211 20.28 -26.80 25.19
CA THR A 211 19.74 -27.72 24.16
C THR A 211 18.72 -28.70 24.72
N THR A 212 18.64 -28.82 26.04
CA THR A 212 17.69 -29.67 26.76
C THR A 212 16.95 -28.84 27.81
N GLY A 213 15.66 -29.12 27.98
CA GLY A 213 14.79 -28.37 28.89
C GLY A 213 13.70 -29.25 29.47
N LYS A 214 12.88 -28.68 30.35
CA LYS A 214 11.77 -29.39 30.99
C LYS A 214 10.50 -29.23 30.16
N GLY A 215 10.04 -30.31 29.53
CA GLY A 215 8.80 -30.35 28.76
C GLY A 215 7.54 -30.47 29.63
N TYR A 216 6.49 -29.77 29.24
CA TYR A 216 5.15 -29.85 29.81
C TYR A 216 4.15 -30.13 28.69
N PRO A 217 3.41 -31.26 28.74
CA PRO A 217 2.40 -31.58 27.75
C PRO A 217 1.30 -30.51 27.69
N MET A 218 0.91 -30.14 26.48
CA MET A 218 -0.18 -29.21 26.23
C MET A 218 -1.46 -29.95 25.83
N LYS A 219 -2.62 -29.31 26.00
CA LYS A 219 -3.93 -29.86 25.61
C LYS A 219 -4.51 -29.08 24.44
N LYS A 220 -4.88 -29.79 23.37
CA LYS A 220 -5.52 -29.23 22.18
C LYS A 220 -7.02 -29.01 22.41
N ASN A 221 -7.53 -27.85 21.99
CA ASN A 221 -8.97 -27.58 21.95
C ASN A 221 -9.56 -27.83 20.54
N ALA A 222 -10.87 -27.60 20.38
CA ALA A 222 -11.59 -27.84 19.13
C ALA A 222 -11.12 -26.94 17.96
N ASP A 223 -10.53 -25.79 18.26
CA ASP A 223 -10.01 -24.83 17.28
C ASP A 223 -8.57 -25.12 16.86
N GLY A 224 -7.94 -26.16 17.41
CA GLY A 224 -6.56 -26.51 17.11
C GLY A 224 -5.51 -25.71 17.90
N ILE A 225 -5.94 -25.03 18.96
CA ILE A 225 -5.05 -24.31 19.89
C ILE A 225 -4.66 -25.24 21.03
N TRP A 226 -3.36 -25.34 21.27
CA TRP A 226 -2.75 -26.10 22.36
C TRP A 226 -2.49 -25.19 23.55
N ASN A 227 -2.89 -25.63 24.75
CA ASN A 227 -2.79 -24.84 25.97
C ASN A 227 -2.08 -25.60 27.08
N CYS A 228 -1.25 -24.91 27.87
CA CYS A 228 -0.67 -25.40 29.12
C CYS A 228 -0.63 -24.28 30.16
N SER A 229 -0.81 -24.61 31.43
CA SER A 229 -0.64 -23.67 32.53
C SER A 229 0.35 -24.27 33.54
N VAL A 230 1.35 -23.49 33.88
CA VAL A 230 2.36 -23.81 34.88
C VAL A 230 2.12 -22.92 36.10
N ALA A 231 1.98 -23.52 37.27
CA ALA A 231 1.75 -22.81 38.53
C ALA A 231 3.04 -22.15 39.07
N ALA A 232 3.64 -21.27 38.27
CA ALA A 232 4.76 -20.41 38.64
C ALA A 232 4.72 -19.10 37.81
N ASP A 233 5.23 -18.00 38.38
CA ASP A 233 5.66 -16.83 37.59
C ASP A 233 6.96 -17.22 36.87
N LEU A 234 6.89 -17.35 35.55
CA LEU A 234 8.01 -17.77 34.71
C LEU A 234 8.68 -16.58 34.01
N THR A 235 8.45 -15.35 34.44
CA THR A 235 9.13 -14.17 33.87
C THR A 235 10.64 -14.36 33.87
N GLY A 236 11.29 -14.12 32.72
CA GLY A 236 12.71 -14.35 32.50
C GLY A 236 13.07 -15.79 32.14
N THR A 237 12.09 -16.70 32.03
CA THR A 237 12.30 -18.08 31.61
C THR A 237 12.22 -18.20 30.09
N TRP A 238 13.20 -18.87 29.51
CA TRP A 238 13.25 -19.19 28.09
C TRP A 238 12.37 -20.39 27.78
N TYR A 239 11.68 -20.36 26.65
CA TYR A 239 10.81 -21.44 26.22
C TYR A 239 10.82 -21.64 24.72
N ALA A 240 10.38 -22.82 24.31
CA ALA A 240 10.09 -23.19 22.93
C ALA A 240 9.01 -24.29 22.92
N PHE A 241 8.46 -24.59 21.76
CA PHE A 241 7.54 -25.70 21.56
C PHE A 241 8.24 -26.88 20.89
N SER A 242 7.94 -28.09 21.36
CA SER A 242 8.20 -29.34 20.63
C SER A 242 6.86 -29.83 20.09
N ALA A 243 6.75 -29.98 18.78
CA ALA A 243 5.52 -30.41 18.12
C ALA A 243 5.74 -31.68 17.28
N ASN A 244 4.86 -32.67 17.46
CA ASN A 244 4.79 -33.87 16.64
C ASN A 244 3.50 -33.87 15.81
N GLY A 245 3.54 -34.49 14.65
CA GLY A 245 2.43 -34.48 13.70
C GLY A 245 2.74 -35.20 12.40
N PRO A 246 1.88 -35.08 11.38
CA PRO A 246 2.10 -35.71 10.09
C PRO A 246 3.32 -35.14 9.37
N VAL A 247 4.11 -35.99 8.71
CA VAL A 247 5.23 -35.53 7.86
C VAL A 247 4.92 -35.90 6.41
N ASN A 248 4.81 -34.90 5.54
CA ASN A 248 4.60 -35.05 4.10
C ASN A 248 5.08 -33.77 3.37
N ASN A 249 4.79 -33.63 2.07
CA ASN A 249 5.22 -32.45 1.32
C ASN A 249 4.78 -31.13 1.97
N GLY A 250 3.57 -31.08 2.56
CA GLY A 250 3.04 -29.88 3.19
C GLY A 250 3.43 -29.73 4.66
N TYR A 251 3.37 -30.80 5.46
CA TYR A 251 3.61 -30.74 6.90
C TYR A 251 5.03 -31.19 7.27
N LEU A 252 5.73 -30.37 8.06
CA LEU A 252 7.16 -30.49 8.35
C LEU A 252 7.46 -30.73 9.84
N PHE A 253 6.57 -31.40 10.57
CA PHE A 253 6.74 -31.64 12.01
C PHE A 253 8.02 -32.46 12.30
N ASP A 254 8.82 -32.01 13.26
CA ASP A 254 9.94 -32.77 13.82
C ASP A 254 10.01 -32.48 15.33
N PRO A 255 9.61 -33.42 16.21
CA PRO A 255 9.59 -33.17 17.66
C PRO A 255 10.99 -32.97 18.27
N ARG A 256 12.07 -33.24 17.52
CA ARG A 256 13.43 -32.97 17.97
C ARG A 256 13.84 -31.51 17.71
N ARG A 257 13.10 -30.80 16.86
CA ARG A 257 13.35 -29.40 16.55
C ARG A 257 12.45 -28.51 17.40
N LEU A 258 13.08 -27.60 18.15
CA LEU A 258 12.37 -26.64 18.98
C LEU A 258 11.87 -25.48 18.13
N MET A 259 10.57 -25.22 18.19
CA MET A 259 9.89 -24.11 17.51
C MET A 259 9.75 -22.92 18.44
N ASN A 260 10.02 -21.72 17.94
CA ASN A 260 9.67 -20.48 18.61
C ASN A 260 8.16 -20.26 18.61
N ASP A 261 7.70 -19.38 19.49
CA ASP A 261 6.30 -19.04 19.59
C ASP A 261 5.92 -17.97 18.54
N PRO A 262 4.94 -18.23 17.65
CA PRO A 262 4.40 -17.21 16.74
C PRO A 262 3.93 -15.93 17.45
N TYR A 263 3.57 -16.03 18.73
CA TYR A 263 3.12 -14.94 19.60
C TYR A 263 4.16 -14.56 20.67
N ALA A 264 5.45 -14.90 20.48
CA ALA A 264 6.50 -14.48 21.40
C ALA A 264 6.55 -12.95 21.53
N PHE A 265 6.48 -12.44 22.76
CA PHE A 265 6.63 -11.00 23.04
C PHE A 265 8.09 -10.53 23.11
N ALA A 266 9.02 -11.48 23.19
CA ALA A 266 10.46 -11.28 23.09
C ALA A 266 11.11 -12.59 22.62
N ASN A 267 12.15 -12.49 21.80
CA ASN A 267 12.95 -13.63 21.34
C ASN A 267 14.43 -13.26 21.42
N ALA A 268 15.30 -14.25 21.63
CA ALA A 268 16.73 -14.05 21.48
C ALA A 268 17.10 -14.16 20.00
N ASP A 269 17.28 -13.03 19.31
CA ASP A 269 17.54 -13.00 17.87
C ASP A 269 16.37 -13.63 17.06
N HIS A 270 16.56 -13.83 15.75
CA HIS A 270 15.54 -14.43 14.89
C HIS A 270 15.31 -15.93 15.13
N ASN A 271 16.29 -16.66 15.66
CA ASN A 271 16.28 -18.13 15.74
C ASN A 271 16.62 -18.72 17.13
N GLY A 272 16.79 -17.88 18.15
CA GLY A 272 17.05 -18.33 19.51
C GLY A 272 15.79 -18.87 20.18
N LYS A 273 15.61 -18.67 21.49
CA LYS A 273 14.41 -19.11 22.22
C LYS A 273 13.50 -17.93 22.53
N SER A 274 12.21 -18.20 22.63
CA SER A 274 11.22 -17.22 23.07
C SER A 274 11.36 -16.99 24.57
N LEU A 275 11.04 -15.79 25.04
CA LEU A 275 11.21 -15.39 26.43
C LEU A 275 9.87 -14.99 27.05
N VAL A 276 9.58 -15.53 28.24
CA VAL A 276 8.44 -15.07 29.03
C VAL A 276 8.79 -13.71 29.64
N VAL A 277 8.04 -12.67 29.29
CA VAL A 277 8.29 -11.29 29.72
C VAL A 277 7.04 -10.67 30.36
N LYS A 278 7.26 -9.73 31.28
CA LYS A 278 6.21 -8.79 31.71
C LYS A 278 6.13 -7.65 30.72
N ARG A 279 4.90 -7.23 30.40
CA ARG A 279 4.62 -6.18 29.41
C ARG A 279 4.17 -4.87 30.06
N ASP A 280 4.07 -4.83 31.38
CA ASP A 280 3.65 -3.63 32.12
C ASP A 280 4.64 -2.48 31.91
N PHE A 281 4.11 -1.28 31.68
CA PHE A 281 4.90 -0.07 31.51
C PHE A 281 4.12 1.14 32.03
N ALA A 282 4.78 2.00 32.79
CA ALA A 282 4.18 3.22 33.32
C ALA A 282 4.26 4.34 32.28
N TRP A 283 3.24 4.44 31.43
CA TRP A 283 3.10 5.47 30.41
C TRP A 283 2.92 6.87 31.01
N THR A 284 3.56 7.86 30.39
CA THR A 284 3.54 9.27 30.83
C THR A 284 3.27 10.23 29.67
N ASP A 285 2.64 9.71 28.62
CA ASP A 285 2.25 10.38 27.38
C ASP A 285 0.77 10.78 27.38
N GLN A 286 0.15 10.85 28.57
CA GLN A 286 -1.24 11.23 28.74
C GLN A 286 -1.51 12.58 28.05
N GLY A 287 -2.51 12.59 27.16
CA GLY A 287 -2.90 13.78 26.40
C GLY A 287 -2.23 13.92 25.03
N PHE A 288 -1.26 13.07 24.68
CA PHE A 288 -0.80 12.96 23.30
C PHE A 288 -1.96 12.53 22.38
N LYS A 289 -1.99 13.08 21.16
CA LYS A 289 -3.00 12.75 20.15
C LYS A 289 -2.29 12.58 18.82
N THR A 290 -2.53 11.45 18.17
CA THR A 290 -2.10 11.20 16.81
C THR A 290 -2.56 12.33 15.89
N PRO A 291 -1.66 12.95 15.10
CA PRO A 291 -2.05 13.96 14.13
C PRO A 291 -3.03 13.38 13.11
N LYS A 292 -3.97 14.20 12.64
CA LYS A 292 -4.84 13.82 11.52
C LYS A 292 -4.01 13.63 10.25
N MET A 293 -4.54 12.86 9.30
CA MET A 293 -3.86 12.60 8.02
C MET A 293 -3.41 13.89 7.31
N GLU A 294 -4.26 14.92 7.23
CA GLU A 294 -3.91 16.19 6.60
C GLU A 294 -2.84 17.01 7.37
N ASP A 295 -2.58 16.67 8.64
CA ASP A 295 -1.57 17.27 9.51
C ASP A 295 -0.24 16.49 9.52
N LEU A 296 -0.22 15.30 8.93
CA LEU A 296 0.97 14.46 8.92
C LEU A 296 2.07 15.06 8.03
N ILE A 297 3.28 15.02 8.56
CA ILE A 297 4.55 15.24 7.89
C ILE A 297 5.46 14.13 8.40
N VAL A 298 5.63 13.11 7.58
CA VAL A 298 6.28 11.86 7.94
C VAL A 298 7.79 11.99 7.75
N TYR A 299 8.56 11.46 8.70
CA TYR A 299 10.01 11.35 8.64
C TYR A 299 10.41 9.87 8.70
N GLU A 300 10.70 9.28 7.54
CA GLU A 300 11.14 7.88 7.42
C GLU A 300 12.58 7.76 7.92
N VAL A 301 12.80 6.87 8.90
CA VAL A 301 14.07 6.78 9.62
C VAL A 301 14.33 5.38 10.18
N HIS A 302 15.58 4.95 10.10
CA HIS A 302 16.04 3.70 10.71
C HIS A 302 16.53 3.94 12.15
N VAL A 303 16.10 3.09 13.10
CA VAL A 303 16.43 3.22 14.54
C VAL A 303 17.93 3.30 14.76
N LYS A 304 18.68 2.38 14.13
CA LYS A 304 20.14 2.33 14.24
C LYS A 304 20.82 3.55 13.62
N ASP A 305 20.53 3.85 12.35
CA ASP A 305 21.19 4.91 11.58
C ASP A 305 21.08 6.28 12.24
N PHE A 306 19.95 6.56 12.89
CA PHE A 306 19.68 7.86 13.49
C PHE A 306 20.71 8.27 14.55
N SER A 307 21.31 7.30 15.25
CA SER A 307 22.21 7.56 16.37
C SER A 307 23.55 6.82 16.33
N ALA A 308 23.76 5.90 15.39
CA ALA A 308 24.98 5.08 15.30
C ALA A 308 26.26 5.90 15.06
N HIS A 309 26.18 6.93 14.21
CA HIS A 309 27.34 7.76 13.88
C HIS A 309 27.90 8.51 15.10
N SER A 310 29.22 8.72 15.13
CA SER A 310 29.90 9.38 16.26
C SER A 310 29.44 10.82 16.54
N SER A 311 28.96 11.54 15.52
CA SER A 311 28.48 12.92 15.62
C SER A 311 27.07 13.07 16.22
N SER A 312 26.38 11.96 16.55
CA SER A 312 25.03 11.99 17.15
C SER A 312 24.97 12.61 18.54
N GLY A 313 26.10 12.64 19.25
CA GLY A 313 26.16 13.04 20.65
C GLY A 313 25.52 12.03 21.61
N VAL A 314 25.16 10.84 21.13
CA VAL A 314 24.61 9.75 21.94
C VAL A 314 25.74 8.99 22.63
N PRO A 315 25.61 8.64 23.93
CA PRO A 315 26.58 7.79 24.63
C PRO A 315 26.83 6.47 23.91
N ALA A 316 28.07 5.98 23.92
CA ALA A 316 28.47 4.79 23.16
C ALA A 316 27.58 3.56 23.40
N ALA A 317 27.13 3.35 24.65
CA ALA A 317 26.26 2.22 25.01
C ALA A 317 24.87 2.25 24.35
N ASN A 318 24.39 3.43 23.95
CA ASN A 318 23.05 3.63 23.39
C ASN A 318 23.07 3.95 21.89
N LYS A 319 24.25 4.08 21.27
CA LYS A 319 24.36 4.38 19.83
C LYS A 319 23.70 3.28 19.00
N GLY A 320 22.79 3.68 18.13
CA GLY A 320 22.06 2.78 17.26
C GLY A 320 21.02 1.92 17.99
N LYS A 321 20.55 2.37 19.16
CA LYS A 321 19.59 1.67 20.00
C LYS A 321 18.32 2.49 20.21
N TYR A 322 17.23 1.86 20.66
CA TYR A 322 15.97 2.53 21.01
C TYR A 322 16.18 3.68 22.00
N LEU A 323 16.99 3.46 23.05
CA LEU A 323 17.31 4.52 24.01
C LEU A 323 18.13 5.67 23.40
N GLY A 324 18.97 5.37 22.42
CA GLY A 324 19.75 6.38 21.68
C GLY A 324 18.89 7.27 20.81
N PHE A 325 17.76 6.77 20.33
CA PHE A 325 16.83 7.51 19.48
C PHE A 325 16.26 8.77 20.16
N ILE A 326 16.06 8.70 21.47
CA ILE A 326 15.55 9.81 22.30
C ILE A 326 16.67 10.58 23.03
N GLN A 327 17.92 10.39 22.62
CA GLN A 327 19.10 11.04 23.19
C GLN A 327 19.87 11.83 22.11
N GLY A 328 20.81 12.67 22.54
CA GLY A 328 21.68 13.41 21.64
C GLY A 328 20.93 14.38 20.73
N LYS A 329 21.43 14.56 19.50
CA LYS A 329 20.91 15.54 18.53
C LYS A 329 19.59 15.13 17.87
N GLY A 330 19.26 13.84 17.87
CA GLY A 330 18.18 13.27 17.06
C GLY A 330 16.79 13.83 17.40
N ILE A 331 16.33 13.61 18.62
CA ILE A 331 14.98 14.04 19.04
C ILE A 331 14.79 15.56 18.95
N GLU A 332 15.82 16.35 19.31
CA GLU A 332 15.78 17.81 19.18
C GLU A 332 15.76 18.25 17.72
N HIS A 333 16.44 17.53 16.82
CA HIS A 333 16.33 17.78 15.40
C HIS A 333 14.90 17.60 14.88
N LEU A 334 14.19 16.52 15.27
CA LEU A 334 12.83 16.25 14.80
C LEU A 334 11.87 17.37 15.23
N LYS A 335 11.95 17.77 16.52
CA LYS A 335 11.19 18.89 17.07
C LYS A 335 11.48 20.20 16.34
N ASP A 336 12.76 20.50 16.11
CA ASP A 336 13.19 21.74 15.47
C ASP A 336 12.82 21.79 13.98
N LEU A 337 12.91 20.67 13.27
CA LEU A 337 12.49 20.54 11.88
C LEU A 337 10.97 20.69 11.75
N GLY A 338 10.22 20.19 12.74
CA GLY A 338 8.78 20.37 12.85
C GLY A 338 7.93 19.27 12.22
N VAL A 339 8.54 18.12 11.88
CA VAL A 339 7.82 16.91 11.47
C VAL A 339 6.85 16.44 12.56
N THR A 340 5.81 15.70 12.20
CA THR A 340 4.73 15.33 13.13
C THR A 340 4.65 13.82 13.40
N ALA A 341 5.30 13.01 12.57
CA ALA A 341 5.43 11.58 12.76
C ALA A 341 6.80 11.09 12.30
N VAL A 342 7.33 10.07 12.97
CA VAL A 342 8.41 9.23 12.42
C VAL A 342 7.80 7.95 11.87
N GLU A 343 8.27 7.53 10.70
CA GLU A 343 8.03 6.20 10.15
C GLU A 343 9.30 5.38 10.34
N LEU A 344 9.26 4.43 11.28
CA LEU A 344 10.39 3.58 11.58
C LEU A 344 10.48 2.47 10.53
N LEU A 345 11.67 2.24 9.98
CA LEU A 345 11.98 0.98 9.30
C LEU A 345 11.72 -0.22 10.24
N PRO A 346 11.60 -1.45 9.70
CA PRO A 346 11.13 -2.62 10.44
C PRO A 346 11.71 -2.78 11.85
N CYS A 347 10.81 -2.90 12.83
CA CYS A 347 11.14 -3.07 14.24
C CYS A 347 10.55 -4.35 14.86
N HIS A 348 9.87 -5.19 14.08
CA HIS A 348 9.64 -6.58 14.48
C HIS A 348 10.98 -7.32 14.54
N GLU A 349 11.12 -8.33 15.39
CA GLU A 349 12.34 -9.16 15.39
C GLU A 349 12.55 -9.81 14.01
N PHE A 350 13.75 -9.69 13.44
CA PHE A 350 14.07 -10.15 12.09
C PHE A 350 15.44 -10.84 12.01
N ASP A 351 15.67 -11.59 10.93
CA ASP A 351 16.98 -12.19 10.66
C ASP A 351 17.94 -11.14 10.09
N ASN A 352 18.92 -10.75 10.90
CA ASN A 352 19.97 -9.79 10.55
C ASN A 352 20.98 -10.34 9.52
N ASN A 353 20.93 -11.63 9.16
CA ASN A 353 21.83 -12.29 8.22
C ASN A 353 21.10 -13.33 7.36
N PHE A 354 20.00 -12.90 6.73
CA PHE A 354 19.14 -13.79 5.96
C PHE A 354 19.88 -14.47 4.80
N ALA A 355 19.81 -15.80 4.79
CA ALA A 355 20.48 -16.65 3.80
C ALA A 355 21.99 -16.38 3.63
N GLY A 356 22.66 -15.88 4.67
CA GLY A 356 24.08 -15.53 4.64
C GLY A 356 24.39 -14.14 4.08
N HIS A 357 23.37 -13.31 3.89
CA HIS A 357 23.50 -11.92 3.47
C HIS A 357 23.09 -10.99 4.62
N PRO A 358 23.90 -9.97 4.97
CA PRO A 358 23.51 -8.99 5.96
C PRO A 358 22.18 -8.33 5.60
N ASN A 359 21.32 -8.19 6.59
CA ASN A 359 20.03 -7.53 6.48
C ASN A 359 19.98 -6.42 7.53
N HIS A 360 20.40 -5.22 7.14
CA HIS A 360 20.40 -4.06 8.01
C HIS A 360 19.02 -3.42 8.09
N TRP A 361 18.31 -3.26 6.96
CA TRP A 361 16.99 -2.62 6.95
C TRP A 361 15.93 -3.36 7.77
N GLY A 362 16.02 -4.69 7.85
CA GLY A 362 15.17 -5.50 8.73
C GLY A 362 13.92 -6.10 8.11
N TYR A 363 13.81 -6.10 6.77
CA TYR A 363 12.60 -6.59 6.08
C TYR A 363 12.38 -8.12 6.13
N MET A 364 13.19 -8.90 6.88
CA MET A 364 13.03 -10.35 7.03
C MET A 364 12.43 -10.73 8.39
N THR A 365 11.16 -10.37 8.63
CA THR A 365 10.51 -10.56 9.93
C THR A 365 10.45 -12.04 10.36
N SER A 366 10.77 -12.29 11.62
CA SER A 366 10.71 -13.60 12.29
C SER A 366 9.60 -13.69 13.33
N HIS A 367 9.33 -12.60 14.07
CA HIS A 367 8.32 -12.56 15.13
C HIS A 367 7.53 -11.24 15.11
N PHE A 368 6.21 -11.34 14.86
CA PHE A 368 5.34 -10.17 14.70
C PHE A 368 4.97 -9.43 16.01
N PHE A 369 5.38 -9.94 17.17
CA PHE A 369 5.03 -9.40 18.50
C PHE A 369 6.26 -9.01 19.33
N ALA A 370 7.46 -9.35 18.86
CA ALA A 370 8.71 -9.04 19.55
C ALA A 370 9.35 -7.81 18.89
N PRO A 371 9.73 -6.77 19.65
CA PRO A 371 10.59 -5.71 19.14
C PRO A 371 12.01 -6.25 18.89
N GLU A 372 12.63 -5.81 17.81
CA GLU A 372 13.98 -6.22 17.38
C GLU A 372 15.00 -6.05 18.50
N CYS A 373 15.59 -7.15 18.94
CA CYS A 373 16.48 -7.18 20.08
C CYS A 373 17.85 -6.55 19.78
N SER A 374 18.32 -6.54 18.54
CA SER A 374 19.59 -5.89 18.18
C SER A 374 19.54 -4.37 18.32
N TYR A 375 18.35 -3.76 18.37
CA TYR A 375 18.14 -2.35 18.66
C TYR A 375 18.03 -2.04 20.15
N ALA A 376 18.11 -3.03 21.04
CA ALA A 376 18.09 -2.84 22.48
C ALA A 376 19.48 -2.96 23.11
N SER A 377 19.59 -2.59 24.40
CA SER A 377 20.83 -2.77 25.17
C SER A 377 21.23 -4.24 25.38
N GLY A 378 20.29 -5.18 25.20
CA GLY A 378 20.47 -6.61 25.42
C GLY A 378 19.39 -7.46 24.77
N LYS A 379 19.56 -8.78 24.84
CA LYS A 379 18.65 -9.79 24.26
C LYS A 379 17.78 -10.51 25.30
N ASN A 380 17.80 -10.12 26.57
CA ASN A 380 17.05 -10.73 27.66
C ASN A 380 15.68 -10.05 27.87
N GLY A 381 15.06 -9.57 26.78
CA GLY A 381 13.77 -8.88 26.81
C GLY A 381 13.85 -7.38 27.06
N GLU A 382 15.04 -6.76 27.11
CA GLU A 382 15.20 -5.31 27.29
C GLU A 382 14.45 -4.52 26.21
N ALA A 383 14.42 -5.03 24.97
CA ALA A 383 13.72 -4.43 23.82
C ALA A 383 12.25 -4.08 24.11
N VAL A 384 11.54 -4.93 24.88
CA VAL A 384 10.13 -4.72 25.25
C VAL A 384 9.94 -3.41 26.01
N LYS A 385 10.85 -3.12 26.94
CA LYS A 385 10.80 -1.90 27.74
C LYS A 385 11.37 -0.71 26.97
N GLU A 386 12.51 -0.89 26.30
CA GLU A 386 13.22 0.20 25.64
C GLU A 386 12.46 0.77 24.44
N PHE A 387 11.74 -0.07 23.69
CA PHE A 387 10.83 0.41 22.63
C PHE A 387 9.73 1.30 23.21
N LYS A 388 9.08 0.88 24.31
CA LYS A 388 8.07 1.71 25.01
C LYS A 388 8.65 3.03 25.52
N GLN A 389 9.89 3.01 26.01
CA GLN A 389 10.58 4.24 26.42
C GLN A 389 10.82 5.18 25.24
N MET A 390 11.19 4.66 24.07
CA MET A 390 11.34 5.44 22.84
C MET A 390 10.01 6.07 22.43
N VAL A 391 8.93 5.29 22.31
CA VAL A 391 7.59 5.81 21.94
C VAL A 391 7.11 6.86 22.94
N ASN A 392 7.18 6.58 24.25
CA ASN A 392 6.81 7.54 25.30
C ASN A 392 7.65 8.84 25.23
N GLY A 393 8.93 8.75 24.84
CA GLY A 393 9.78 9.91 24.61
C GLY A 393 9.37 10.73 23.39
N LEU A 394 9.01 10.08 22.29
CA LEU A 394 8.53 10.72 21.06
C LEU A 394 7.16 11.38 21.27
N HIS A 395 6.24 10.75 21.98
CA HIS A 395 4.95 11.34 22.33
C HIS A 395 5.09 12.60 23.19
N LYS A 396 6.03 12.61 24.15
CA LYS A 396 6.37 13.82 24.92
C LYS A 396 6.95 14.94 24.06
N ALA A 397 7.62 14.59 22.96
CA ALA A 397 8.10 15.53 21.96
C ALA A 397 6.99 15.95 20.96
N GLY A 398 5.78 15.39 21.06
CA GLY A 398 4.67 15.67 20.14
C GLY A 398 4.80 15.00 18.78
N ILE A 399 5.51 13.86 18.71
CA ILE A 399 5.80 13.13 17.48
C ILE A 399 5.13 11.76 17.54
N ALA A 400 4.31 11.44 16.54
CA ALA A 400 3.69 10.13 16.39
C ALA A 400 4.67 9.07 15.87
N VAL A 401 4.41 7.80 16.18
CA VAL A 401 5.22 6.65 15.74
C VAL A 401 4.43 5.76 14.78
N ILE A 402 4.89 5.71 13.54
CA ILE A 402 4.41 4.77 12.51
C ILE A 402 5.46 3.67 12.38
N MET A 403 5.05 2.41 12.37
CA MET A 403 5.94 1.27 12.14
C MET A 403 5.82 0.73 10.71
N ASP A 404 6.94 0.54 10.02
CA ASP A 404 6.97 -0.30 8.83
C ASP A 404 6.82 -1.77 9.22
N VAL A 405 5.85 -2.46 8.61
CA VAL A 405 5.45 -3.83 8.94
C VAL A 405 5.45 -4.74 7.73
N VAL A 406 6.10 -5.89 7.88
CA VAL A 406 6.29 -6.89 6.82
C VAL A 406 5.46 -8.14 7.11
N PHE A 407 4.18 -8.12 6.74
CA PHE A 407 3.28 -9.28 6.91
C PHE A 407 3.18 -10.17 5.66
N ASN A 408 3.84 -9.80 4.58
CA ASN A 408 3.71 -10.46 3.29
C ASN A 408 4.61 -11.72 3.14
N HIS A 409 5.74 -11.78 3.86
CA HIS A 409 6.64 -12.94 3.92
C HIS A 409 7.27 -13.07 5.31
N THR A 410 8.10 -14.09 5.51
CA THR A 410 8.88 -14.29 6.74
C THR A 410 10.33 -14.69 6.45
N THR A 411 11.17 -14.62 7.48
CA THR A 411 12.55 -15.12 7.43
C THR A 411 12.70 -16.61 7.22
N GLU A 412 11.63 -17.42 7.33
CA GLU A 412 11.77 -18.86 7.14
C GLU A 412 12.05 -19.22 5.68
N GLY A 413 11.95 -18.29 4.73
CA GLY A 413 12.33 -18.47 3.32
C GLY A 413 11.52 -19.57 2.60
N ASN A 414 12.11 -20.17 1.57
CA ASN A 414 11.48 -21.21 0.73
C ASN A 414 11.67 -22.64 1.27
N GLU A 415 11.56 -23.68 0.44
CA GLU A 415 11.71 -25.09 0.82
C GLU A 415 13.08 -25.45 1.43
N LYS A 416 14.10 -24.62 1.22
CA LYS A 416 15.44 -24.80 1.81
C LYS A 416 15.61 -24.09 3.16
N GLY A 417 14.71 -23.17 3.48
CA GLY A 417 14.76 -22.44 4.72
C GLY A 417 14.35 -23.30 5.92
N VAL A 418 14.95 -23.00 7.07
CA VAL A 418 14.83 -23.82 8.28
C VAL A 418 13.51 -23.51 8.99
N PRO A 419 12.74 -24.52 9.43
CA PRO A 419 11.63 -24.31 10.34
C PRO A 419 12.13 -23.78 11.69
N ILE A 420 11.76 -22.54 12.01
CA ILE A 420 12.05 -21.83 13.25
C ILE A 420 10.75 -21.61 14.03
N ASN A 421 9.65 -21.32 13.34
CA ASN A 421 8.39 -20.88 13.92
C ASN A 421 7.20 -21.52 13.16
N PHE A 422 6.67 -20.79 12.18
CA PHE A 422 5.42 -21.11 11.50
C PHE A 422 5.47 -22.44 10.73
N LYS A 423 6.59 -22.72 10.03
CA LYS A 423 6.75 -23.94 9.22
C LYS A 423 6.61 -25.22 10.04
N GLY A 424 7.25 -25.27 11.21
CA GLY A 424 7.23 -26.49 12.02
C GLY A 424 5.97 -26.64 12.86
N LEU A 425 5.15 -25.59 12.98
CA LEU A 425 3.88 -25.62 13.71
C LEU A 425 2.68 -25.89 12.81
N ASP A 426 2.59 -25.24 11.64
CA ASP A 426 1.49 -25.46 10.68
C ASP A 426 1.81 -24.90 9.28
N ASN A 427 2.81 -25.46 8.61
CA ASN A 427 3.30 -24.93 7.32
C ASN A 427 2.19 -24.60 6.28
N PRO A 428 1.24 -25.50 5.95
CA PRO A 428 0.18 -25.18 4.97
C PRO A 428 -0.85 -24.16 5.49
N GLY A 429 -0.94 -23.97 6.80
CA GLY A 429 -1.78 -22.96 7.44
C GLY A 429 -1.20 -21.56 7.29
N TYR A 430 0.11 -21.43 7.54
CA TYR A 430 0.82 -20.15 7.55
C TYR A 430 1.40 -19.73 6.20
N TYR A 431 1.72 -20.66 5.30
CA TYR A 431 2.32 -20.32 4.00
C TYR A 431 1.48 -20.77 2.82
N ARG A 432 1.54 -19.98 1.74
CA ARG A 432 0.96 -20.40 0.47
C ARG A 432 1.91 -21.36 -0.23
N LEU A 433 1.50 -22.62 -0.30
CA LEU A 433 2.24 -23.67 -0.99
C LEU A 433 1.73 -23.84 -2.43
N MET A 434 2.61 -24.32 -3.31
CA MET A 434 2.22 -24.76 -4.66
C MET A 434 1.39 -26.06 -4.61
N ASP A 435 0.84 -26.49 -5.74
CA ASP A 435 -0.07 -27.65 -5.82
C ASP A 435 0.56 -28.95 -5.29
N ASP A 436 1.86 -29.16 -5.53
CA ASP A 436 2.61 -30.32 -5.03
C ASP A 436 2.94 -30.24 -3.53
N LYS A 437 2.65 -29.08 -2.92
CA LYS A 437 2.89 -28.68 -1.54
C LYS A 437 4.35 -28.67 -1.11
N LYS A 438 5.28 -29.00 -2.01
CA LYS A 438 6.71 -29.08 -1.74
C LYS A 438 7.36 -27.70 -1.82
N TYR A 439 6.86 -26.87 -2.74
CA TYR A 439 7.38 -25.53 -2.98
C TYR A 439 6.42 -24.45 -2.50
N TYR A 440 6.94 -23.23 -2.37
CA TYR A 440 6.25 -22.06 -1.86
C TYR A 440 5.97 -21.09 -3.00
N TRP A 441 4.82 -20.45 -2.98
CA TRP A 441 4.62 -19.25 -3.78
C TRP A 441 5.56 -18.15 -3.30
N ASN A 442 6.05 -17.32 -4.23
CA ASN A 442 7.04 -16.29 -3.95
C ASN A 442 6.76 -14.99 -4.71
N GLY A 443 5.57 -14.44 -4.56
CA GLY A 443 5.22 -13.12 -5.09
C GLY A 443 5.94 -11.94 -4.42
N THR A 444 6.64 -12.19 -3.30
CA THR A 444 7.39 -11.20 -2.52
C THR A 444 8.85 -11.10 -2.97
N GLY A 445 9.36 -12.09 -3.70
CA GLY A 445 10.79 -12.21 -4.01
C GLY A 445 11.63 -12.77 -2.85
N CYS A 446 11.07 -12.93 -1.64
CA CYS A 446 11.80 -13.29 -0.42
C CYS A 446 11.71 -14.79 -0.04
N GLY A 447 11.22 -15.62 -0.96
CA GLY A 447 11.20 -17.08 -0.89
C GLY A 447 9.88 -17.69 -0.42
N ASN A 448 8.99 -16.91 0.19
CA ASN A 448 7.65 -17.36 0.59
C ASN A 448 6.61 -16.23 0.53
N GLU A 449 5.35 -16.65 0.56
CA GLU A 449 4.20 -15.79 0.84
C GLU A 449 3.53 -16.24 2.14
N PHE A 450 3.45 -15.32 3.10
CA PHE A 450 2.69 -15.54 4.31
C PHE A 450 1.19 -15.51 3.98
N ARG A 451 0.48 -16.56 4.38
CA ARG A 451 -0.86 -16.90 3.89
C ARG A 451 -1.95 -16.09 4.59
N SER A 452 -1.99 -14.80 4.28
CA SER A 452 -2.87 -13.83 4.94
C SER A 452 -4.37 -14.13 4.78
N GLU A 453 -4.82 -14.93 3.80
CA GLU A 453 -6.23 -15.31 3.67
C GLU A 453 -6.68 -16.40 4.66
N ASN A 454 -5.74 -17.13 5.27
CA ASN A 454 -6.06 -18.12 6.28
C ASN A 454 -6.64 -17.40 7.53
N PRO A 455 -7.78 -17.85 8.09
CA PRO A 455 -8.40 -17.19 9.23
C PRO A 455 -7.49 -17.03 10.46
N MET A 456 -6.63 -18.00 10.75
CA MET A 456 -5.70 -17.90 11.89
C MET A 456 -4.56 -16.93 11.60
N THR A 457 -4.03 -16.94 10.38
CA THR A 457 -3.01 -15.99 9.94
C THR A 457 -3.55 -14.56 9.93
N ARG A 458 -4.78 -14.35 9.44
CA ARG A 458 -5.52 -13.08 9.55
C ARG A 458 -5.64 -12.63 11.00
N LYS A 459 -6.09 -13.53 11.89
CA LYS A 459 -6.17 -13.25 13.33
C LYS A 459 -4.81 -12.84 13.88
N LEU A 460 -3.74 -13.53 13.53
CA LEU A 460 -2.38 -13.21 13.96
C LEU A 460 -1.94 -11.80 13.53
N ILE A 461 -2.19 -11.43 12.27
CA ILE A 461 -1.86 -10.09 11.74
C ILE A 461 -2.64 -9.01 12.51
N VAL A 462 -3.96 -9.19 12.64
CA VAL A 462 -4.83 -8.23 13.33
C VAL A 462 -4.51 -8.13 14.83
N ASP A 463 -4.23 -9.26 15.47
CA ASP A 463 -3.81 -9.31 16.88
C ASP A 463 -2.48 -8.59 17.09
N SER A 464 -1.49 -8.79 16.21
CA SER A 464 -0.21 -8.08 16.24
C SER A 464 -0.40 -6.57 16.16
N LEU A 465 -1.16 -6.09 15.18
CA LEU A 465 -1.42 -4.65 15.02
C LEU A 465 -2.14 -4.06 16.24
N LYS A 466 -3.17 -4.75 16.76
CA LYS A 466 -3.89 -4.31 17.97
C LYS A 466 -2.98 -4.30 19.19
N TYR A 467 -2.05 -5.25 19.28
CA TYR A 467 -1.06 -5.31 20.34
C TYR A 467 -0.07 -4.13 20.26
N TRP A 468 0.46 -3.81 19.08
CA TRP A 468 1.35 -2.66 18.91
C TRP A 468 0.65 -1.32 19.22
N VAL A 469 -0.61 -1.16 18.81
CA VAL A 469 -1.40 0.03 19.19
C VAL A 469 -1.65 0.07 20.70
N LYS A 470 -2.11 -1.03 21.29
CA LYS A 470 -2.57 -1.05 22.69
C LYS A 470 -1.42 -1.05 23.71
N ASP A 471 -0.41 -1.89 23.50
CA ASP A 471 0.62 -2.15 24.49
C ASP A 471 1.88 -1.29 24.28
N TYR A 472 2.11 -0.83 23.05
CA TYR A 472 3.25 0.03 22.68
C TYR A 472 2.85 1.45 22.28
N HIS A 473 1.54 1.77 22.25
CA HIS A 473 1.03 3.08 21.83
C HIS A 473 1.51 3.50 20.43
N VAL A 474 1.72 2.54 19.52
CA VAL A 474 2.06 2.85 18.13
C VAL A 474 0.86 3.51 17.46
N ASP A 475 1.10 4.62 16.75
CA ASP A 475 0.05 5.46 16.15
C ASP A 475 -0.40 4.96 14.77
N GLY A 476 0.42 4.16 14.10
CA GLY A 476 0.12 3.70 12.77
C GLY A 476 1.13 2.75 12.17
N PHE A 477 0.85 2.33 10.94
CA PHE A 477 1.63 1.32 10.24
C PHE A 477 1.76 1.66 8.76
N ARG A 478 2.97 1.47 8.22
CA ARG A 478 3.23 1.39 6.77
C ARG A 478 3.42 -0.08 6.42
N PHE A 479 2.65 -0.59 5.46
CA PHE A 479 2.69 -1.99 5.07
C PHE A 479 3.54 -2.17 3.83
N ASP A 480 4.63 -2.93 4.00
CA ASP A 480 5.48 -3.42 2.93
C ASP A 480 4.73 -4.38 2.00
N LEU A 481 4.97 -4.23 0.69
CA LEU A 481 4.35 -4.98 -0.41
C LEU A 481 2.85 -5.27 -0.21
N CYS A 482 2.11 -4.24 0.20
CA CYS A 482 0.82 -4.37 0.87
C CYS A 482 -0.25 -5.10 0.04
N THR A 483 -0.22 -4.98 -1.29
CA THR A 483 -1.28 -5.50 -2.17
C THR A 483 -1.28 -7.02 -2.29
N ILE A 484 -0.22 -7.71 -1.86
CA ILE A 484 -0.20 -9.18 -1.82
C ILE A 484 -1.07 -9.75 -0.68
N LEU A 485 -1.41 -8.91 0.31
CA LEU A 485 -2.27 -9.30 1.43
C LEU A 485 -3.72 -9.45 0.99
N ASP A 486 -4.40 -10.46 1.56
CA ASP A 486 -5.78 -10.79 1.28
C ASP A 486 -6.76 -9.63 1.55
N LYS A 487 -7.76 -9.49 0.69
CA LYS A 487 -8.77 -8.42 0.77
C LYS A 487 -9.60 -8.48 2.04
N GLN A 488 -9.94 -9.67 2.53
CA GLN A 488 -10.68 -9.78 3.79
C GLN A 488 -9.81 -9.40 4.99
N THR A 489 -8.52 -9.75 4.96
CA THR A 489 -7.55 -9.38 5.99
C THR A 489 -7.35 -7.87 6.06
N MET A 490 -7.09 -7.24 4.92
CA MET A 490 -6.98 -5.77 4.81
C MET A 490 -8.26 -5.04 5.24
N THR A 491 -9.43 -5.62 4.96
CA THR A 491 -10.72 -5.10 5.45
C THR A 491 -10.87 -5.26 6.96
N ALA A 492 -10.44 -6.39 7.53
CA ALA A 492 -10.46 -6.61 8.98
C ALA A 492 -9.56 -5.60 9.71
N ILE A 493 -8.36 -5.32 9.18
CA ILE A 493 -7.44 -4.30 9.71
C ILE A 493 -8.14 -2.94 9.83
N MET A 494 -8.79 -2.48 8.75
CA MET A 494 -9.51 -1.20 8.78
C MET A 494 -10.66 -1.15 9.78
N ASN A 495 -11.33 -2.28 10.02
CA ASN A 495 -12.52 -2.36 10.85
C ASN A 495 -12.21 -2.56 12.33
N GLU A 496 -11.10 -3.24 12.64
CA GLU A 496 -10.75 -3.62 14.02
C GLU A 496 -9.78 -2.67 14.71
N LEU A 497 -8.99 -1.89 13.95
CA LEU A 497 -8.12 -0.87 14.51
C LEU A 497 -8.88 0.42 14.83
N PRO A 498 -8.43 1.21 15.84
CA PRO A 498 -8.98 2.52 16.13
C PRO A 498 -9.06 3.43 14.89
N ALA A 499 -9.99 4.37 14.89
CA ALA A 499 -10.25 5.22 13.72
C ALA A 499 -9.10 6.19 13.43
N GLU A 500 -8.36 6.55 14.47
CA GLU A 500 -7.20 7.42 14.48
C GLU A 500 -5.91 6.74 14.02
N THR A 501 -5.88 5.40 13.93
CA THR A 501 -4.69 4.68 13.50
C THR A 501 -4.33 5.02 12.05
N VAL A 502 -3.11 5.49 11.84
CA VAL A 502 -2.58 5.82 10.50
C VAL A 502 -2.29 4.52 9.76
N LEU A 503 -2.84 4.38 8.55
CA LEU A 503 -2.63 3.22 7.69
C LEU A 503 -2.07 3.67 6.34
N ILE A 504 -0.84 3.26 6.06
CA ILE A 504 -0.11 3.54 4.82
C ILE A 504 0.20 2.21 4.13
N ALA A 505 -0.02 2.14 2.83
CA ALA A 505 0.32 0.98 2.02
C ALA A 505 1.45 1.33 1.05
N GLU A 506 2.37 0.39 0.86
CA GLU A 506 3.09 0.24 -0.41
C GLU A 506 2.14 -0.45 -1.42
N PRO A 507 1.58 0.27 -2.40
CA PRO A 507 0.42 -0.19 -3.17
C PRO A 507 0.80 -1.09 -4.35
N TRP A 508 1.78 -1.98 -4.16
CA TRP A 508 2.21 -3.00 -5.12
C TRP A 508 2.82 -4.21 -4.41
N ALA A 509 2.98 -5.29 -5.17
CA ALA A 509 3.73 -6.48 -4.80
C ALA A 509 4.92 -6.62 -5.75
N ALA A 510 5.97 -7.34 -5.34
CA ALA A 510 7.14 -7.57 -6.19
C ALA A 510 6.76 -8.29 -7.49
N ASP A 511 5.91 -9.31 -7.40
CA ASP A 511 5.20 -9.88 -8.55
C ASP A 511 3.82 -9.24 -8.70
N TRP A 512 3.65 -8.44 -9.76
CA TRP A 512 2.41 -7.73 -10.04
C TRP A 512 1.19 -8.65 -10.26
N SER A 513 1.41 -9.91 -10.66
CA SER A 513 0.34 -10.90 -10.85
C SER A 513 -0.23 -11.39 -9.52
N ARG A 514 0.49 -11.17 -8.42
CA ARG A 514 0.11 -11.58 -7.07
C ARG A 514 -0.69 -10.51 -6.31
N ASN A 515 -0.82 -9.32 -6.88
CA ASN A 515 -1.69 -8.26 -6.38
C ASN A 515 -3.12 -8.78 -6.16
N GLN A 516 -3.59 -8.69 -4.92
CA GLN A 516 -4.98 -8.95 -4.52
C GLN A 516 -5.83 -7.65 -4.55
N TRP A 517 -5.18 -6.50 -4.69
CA TRP A 517 -5.77 -5.17 -4.75
C TRP A 517 -5.29 -4.41 -5.98
N GLY A 518 -6.21 -3.79 -6.70
CA GLY A 518 -5.90 -2.79 -7.72
C GLY A 518 -5.69 -1.40 -7.13
N LYS A 519 -5.04 -0.51 -7.88
CA LYS A 519 -4.81 0.89 -7.46
C LYS A 519 -6.09 1.62 -7.00
N THR A 520 -7.23 1.33 -7.63
CA THR A 520 -8.52 1.96 -7.33
C THR A 520 -9.24 1.37 -6.11
N ASP A 521 -8.91 0.15 -5.67
CA ASP A 521 -9.56 -0.50 -4.53
C ASP A 521 -9.30 0.26 -3.21
N PHE A 522 -8.23 1.04 -3.15
CA PHE A 522 -7.88 1.86 -1.99
C PHE A 522 -8.61 3.21 -1.93
N ARG A 523 -9.36 3.60 -2.96
CA ARG A 523 -10.06 4.90 -2.99
C ARG A 523 -11.21 4.90 -1.99
N ASN A 524 -11.40 6.01 -1.27
CA ASN A 524 -12.41 6.18 -0.22
C ASN A 524 -12.29 5.14 0.92
N THR A 525 -11.07 4.67 1.18
CA THR A 525 -10.77 3.77 2.30
C THR A 525 -9.99 4.52 3.39
N LYS A 526 -9.63 3.82 4.48
CA LYS A 526 -8.72 4.37 5.49
C LYS A 526 -7.26 4.44 5.03
N TRP A 527 -6.91 3.79 3.91
CA TRP A 527 -5.53 3.64 3.46
C TRP A 527 -5.02 4.87 2.70
N ALA A 528 -3.97 5.47 3.22
CA ALA A 528 -3.03 6.24 2.41
C ALA A 528 -2.04 5.32 1.70
N LYS A 529 -1.39 5.83 0.66
CA LYS A 529 -0.53 5.03 -0.23
C LYS A 529 0.68 5.81 -0.64
N TRP A 530 1.82 5.15 -0.67
CA TRP A 530 3.04 5.67 -1.28
C TRP A 530 2.81 5.99 -2.77
N ASN A 531 3.08 7.24 -3.15
CA ASN A 531 2.85 7.80 -4.49
C ASN A 531 4.13 7.84 -5.33
N ASP A 532 4.47 6.72 -5.97
CA ASP A 532 5.59 6.63 -6.91
C ASP A 532 5.43 7.55 -8.13
N ASP A 533 4.18 7.81 -8.56
CA ASP A 533 3.93 8.76 -9.65
C ASP A 533 4.35 10.17 -9.21
N PHE A 534 4.02 10.59 -7.98
CA PHE A 534 4.52 11.87 -7.43
C PHE A 534 6.05 11.91 -7.40
N ARG A 535 6.69 10.86 -6.87
CA ARG A 535 8.16 10.76 -6.81
C ARG A 535 8.78 10.99 -8.18
N GLU A 536 8.34 10.25 -9.18
CA GLU A 536 8.94 10.31 -10.51
C GLU A 536 8.61 11.60 -11.25
N LYS A 537 7.37 12.13 -11.14
CA LYS A 537 7.01 13.39 -11.80
C LYS A 537 7.74 14.59 -11.18
N VAL A 538 7.92 14.62 -9.85
CA VAL A 538 8.70 15.68 -9.19
C VAL A 538 10.20 15.53 -9.46
N ARG A 539 10.74 14.31 -9.53
CA ARG A 539 12.13 14.10 -10.01
C ARG A 539 12.29 14.56 -11.47
N GLY A 540 11.29 14.34 -12.33
CA GLY A 540 11.25 14.89 -13.69
C GLY A 540 11.27 16.43 -13.70
N LEU A 541 10.48 17.07 -12.84
CA LEU A 541 10.53 18.52 -12.60
C LEU A 541 11.95 18.94 -12.22
N MET A 542 12.59 18.29 -11.24
CA MET A 542 13.96 18.62 -10.81
C MET A 542 15.00 18.47 -11.94
N ARG A 543 14.78 17.55 -12.89
CA ARG A 543 15.63 17.38 -14.09
C ARG A 543 15.37 18.42 -15.19
N GLY A 544 14.26 19.16 -15.14
CA GLY A 544 13.82 20.03 -16.23
C GLY A 544 13.12 19.27 -17.37
N GLN A 545 12.64 18.05 -17.09
CA GLN A 545 12.05 17.12 -18.05
C GLN A 545 10.75 16.55 -17.46
N PHE A 546 9.64 17.26 -17.64
CA PHE A 546 8.34 16.85 -17.10
C PHE A 546 7.20 17.23 -18.05
N ASP A 547 6.10 16.46 -17.98
CA ASP A 547 4.82 16.83 -18.57
C ASP A 547 4.01 17.65 -17.55
N ARG A 548 3.46 18.79 -17.99
CA ARG A 548 2.71 19.68 -17.11
C ARG A 548 1.44 19.03 -16.58
N ASN A 549 0.70 18.27 -17.38
CA ASN A 549 -0.56 17.67 -16.95
C ASN A 549 -0.33 16.59 -15.89
N GLU A 550 0.71 15.78 -16.07
CA GLU A 550 1.11 14.79 -15.08
C GLU A 550 1.58 15.46 -13.78
N LEU A 551 2.40 16.52 -13.87
CA LEU A 551 2.85 17.25 -12.69
C LEU A 551 1.67 17.94 -11.96
N MET A 552 0.76 18.58 -12.71
CA MET A 552 -0.45 19.19 -12.17
C MET A 552 -1.31 18.15 -11.42
N THR A 553 -1.43 16.94 -11.99
CA THR A 553 -2.19 15.84 -11.38
C THR A 553 -1.63 15.45 -10.01
N VAL A 554 -0.31 15.25 -9.91
CA VAL A 554 0.30 14.79 -8.65
C VAL A 554 0.38 15.91 -7.61
N LEU A 555 0.60 17.17 -8.02
CA LEU A 555 0.59 18.33 -7.11
C LEU A 555 -0.80 18.60 -6.51
N ALA A 556 -1.87 18.27 -7.24
CA ALA A 556 -3.25 18.32 -6.76
C ALA A 556 -3.68 17.07 -5.98
N GLY A 557 -2.73 16.24 -5.54
CA GLY A 557 -2.97 15.08 -4.68
C GLY A 557 -3.50 13.84 -5.40
N SER A 558 -3.35 13.75 -6.72
CA SER A 558 -3.73 12.60 -7.57
C SER A 558 -5.21 12.19 -7.50
N CYS A 559 -6.09 13.12 -7.12
CA CYS A 559 -7.52 12.84 -6.86
C CYS A 559 -8.34 12.46 -8.10
N PHE A 560 -7.84 12.78 -9.30
CA PHE A 560 -8.55 12.54 -10.54
C PHE A 560 -8.74 11.04 -10.82
N TRP A 561 -7.67 10.25 -10.76
CA TRP A 561 -7.68 8.85 -11.19
C TRP A 561 -7.25 7.87 -10.10
N TRP A 562 -6.45 8.29 -9.12
CA TRP A 562 -5.82 7.36 -8.19
C TRP A 562 -6.32 7.45 -6.75
N THR A 563 -6.41 8.65 -6.17
CA THR A 563 -6.93 8.87 -4.81
C THR A 563 -8.34 9.45 -4.88
N ALA A 564 -9.14 9.30 -3.82
CA ALA A 564 -10.41 10.02 -3.72
C ALA A 564 -10.27 11.41 -3.07
N LYS A 565 -9.26 11.57 -2.21
CA LYS A 565 -8.94 12.79 -1.48
C LYS A 565 -7.42 12.87 -1.25
N PRO A 566 -6.85 14.06 -1.03
CA PRO A 566 -5.41 14.20 -0.92
C PRO A 566 -4.79 13.38 0.22
N THR A 567 -5.50 13.23 1.34
CA THR A 567 -5.02 12.46 2.51
C THR A 567 -4.78 10.98 2.23
N GLU A 568 -5.21 10.46 1.08
CA GLU A 568 -4.93 9.08 0.64
C GLU A 568 -3.60 8.96 -0.12
N SER A 569 -2.89 10.07 -0.34
CA SER A 569 -1.62 10.12 -1.06
C SER A 569 -0.48 10.46 -0.08
N VAL A 570 0.50 9.58 0.05
CA VAL A 570 1.78 9.87 0.69
C VAL A 570 2.76 10.25 -0.40
N ASN A 571 3.10 11.54 -0.46
CA ASN A 571 3.99 12.12 -1.45
C ASN A 571 5.43 12.10 -0.90
N TYR A 572 6.37 11.63 -1.71
CA TYR A 572 7.80 11.62 -1.38
C TYR A 572 8.61 11.78 -2.66
N ILE A 573 9.89 12.15 -2.52
CA ILE A 573 10.83 12.27 -3.64
C ILE A 573 12.04 11.35 -3.48
N GLU A 574 12.19 10.73 -2.31
CA GLU A 574 13.08 9.61 -1.98
C GLU A 574 12.51 8.89 -0.76
N CYS A 575 12.94 7.65 -0.59
CA CYS A 575 12.70 6.79 0.57
C CYS A 575 13.94 5.94 0.81
N HIS A 576 13.85 4.95 1.70
CA HIS A 576 14.94 3.99 1.93
C HIS A 576 15.27 3.19 0.65
N ASP A 577 14.27 2.88 -0.19
CA ASP A 577 14.45 2.27 -1.50
C ASP A 577 15.05 3.23 -2.53
N GLY A 578 16.11 2.80 -3.20
CA GLY A 578 16.74 3.57 -4.25
C GLY A 578 17.76 4.60 -3.76
N ALA A 579 18.22 5.39 -4.73
CA ALA A 579 19.17 6.47 -4.51
C ALA A 579 18.52 7.67 -3.81
N THR A 580 19.33 8.37 -3.00
CA THR A 580 18.91 9.67 -2.46
C THR A 580 18.82 10.72 -3.57
N VAL A 581 18.03 11.77 -3.38
CA VAL A 581 18.01 12.97 -4.22
C VAL A 581 19.37 13.65 -4.25
N SER A 582 20.18 13.56 -3.19
CA SER A 582 21.56 14.03 -3.25
C SER A 582 22.36 13.23 -4.29
N ASP A 583 22.26 11.90 -4.29
CA ASP A 583 22.97 11.04 -5.26
C ASP A 583 22.48 11.31 -6.69
N LEU A 584 21.16 11.40 -6.88
CA LEU A 584 20.54 11.60 -8.19
C LEU A 584 20.84 12.97 -8.83
N PHE A 585 21.06 14.00 -8.00
CA PHE A 585 21.25 15.37 -8.46
C PHE A 585 22.62 15.95 -8.10
N GLY A 586 23.59 15.10 -7.74
CA GLY A 586 24.97 15.49 -7.44
C GLY A 586 25.10 16.50 -6.29
N GLY A 587 24.21 16.42 -5.30
CA GLY A 587 24.17 17.34 -4.16
C GLY A 587 23.81 18.79 -4.52
N ASN A 588 23.21 19.04 -5.69
CA ASN A 588 22.87 20.40 -6.13
C ASN A 588 21.73 21.01 -5.30
N HIS A 589 22.06 21.97 -4.43
CA HIS A 589 21.09 22.59 -3.53
C HIS A 589 19.90 23.25 -4.24
N GLN A 590 20.06 23.79 -5.45
CA GLN A 590 18.94 24.40 -6.17
C GLN A 590 17.91 23.35 -6.60
N SER A 591 18.35 22.23 -7.16
CA SER A 591 17.48 21.08 -7.49
C SER A 591 16.78 20.54 -6.25
N LEU A 592 17.50 20.39 -5.13
CA LEU A 592 16.96 19.89 -3.87
C LEU A 592 15.91 20.85 -3.30
N LYS A 593 16.17 22.16 -3.28
CA LYS A 593 15.21 23.19 -2.85
C LYS A 593 13.98 23.23 -3.76
N LEU A 594 14.14 23.07 -5.08
CA LEU A 594 13.03 22.98 -6.04
C LEU A 594 12.12 21.78 -5.73
N GLY A 595 12.71 20.59 -5.52
CA GLY A 595 11.99 19.39 -5.12
C GLY A 595 11.30 19.55 -3.75
N ALA A 596 11.96 20.17 -2.79
CA ALA A 596 11.42 20.45 -1.46
C ALA A 596 10.18 21.36 -1.50
N VAL A 597 10.20 22.42 -2.32
CA VAL A 597 9.03 23.28 -2.53
C VAL A 597 7.90 22.46 -3.12
N ALA A 598 8.14 21.71 -4.20
CA ALA A 598 7.11 20.88 -4.82
C ALA A 598 6.49 19.88 -3.82
N LEU A 599 7.32 19.19 -3.03
CA LEU A 599 6.88 18.23 -2.01
C LEU A 599 6.02 18.87 -0.92
N LEU A 600 6.50 19.96 -0.30
CA LEU A 600 5.88 20.52 0.90
C LEU A 600 4.68 21.43 0.60
N THR A 601 4.51 21.85 -0.65
CA THR A 601 3.37 22.67 -1.09
C THR A 601 2.29 21.89 -1.83
N ALA A 602 2.59 20.67 -2.30
CA ALA A 602 1.60 19.78 -2.89
C ALA A 602 0.52 19.33 -1.90
N GLN A 603 -0.65 18.98 -2.43
CA GLN A 603 -1.71 18.34 -1.64
C GLN A 603 -1.40 16.85 -1.43
N GLY A 604 -1.69 16.37 -0.23
CA GLY A 604 -1.36 15.02 0.23
C GLY A 604 -0.46 15.05 1.45
N VAL A 605 -0.03 13.90 1.94
CA VAL A 605 0.84 13.75 3.12
C VAL A 605 2.30 13.73 2.67
N PRO A 606 3.12 14.75 2.98
CA PRO A 606 4.53 14.70 2.62
C PRO A 606 5.30 13.75 3.54
N MET A 607 6.21 12.99 2.94
CA MET A 607 7.19 12.15 3.61
C MET A 607 8.60 12.57 3.20
N LEU A 608 9.49 12.67 4.19
CA LEU A 608 10.91 12.92 4.03
C LEU A 608 11.67 11.68 4.49
N HIS A 609 12.68 11.27 3.72
CA HIS A 609 13.65 10.28 4.17
C HIS A 609 14.75 10.96 5.00
N ALA A 610 15.23 10.28 6.04
CA ALA A 610 16.14 10.87 7.01
C ALA A 610 17.44 11.39 6.37
N GLY A 611 17.63 12.70 6.44
CA GLY A 611 18.79 13.41 5.92
C GLY A 611 18.61 14.05 4.55
N GLN A 612 17.45 13.91 3.91
CA GLN A 612 17.06 14.65 2.71
C GLN A 612 17.26 16.16 2.89
N GLU A 613 16.82 16.67 4.04
CA GLU A 613 16.79 18.08 4.43
C GLU A 613 18.17 18.69 4.65
N PHE A 614 19.22 17.87 4.68
CA PHE A 614 20.60 18.34 4.81
C PHE A 614 21.57 17.64 3.86
N ASN A 615 21.08 17.15 2.72
CA ASN A 615 21.92 16.65 1.63
C ASN A 615 22.72 15.38 1.99
N LYS A 616 22.11 14.46 2.78
CA LYS A 616 22.67 13.11 2.97
C LYS A 616 22.70 12.38 1.63
N ASN A 617 23.77 11.63 1.38
CA ASN A 617 23.89 10.72 0.25
C ASN A 617 24.28 9.32 0.69
N LYS A 618 24.09 8.34 -0.19
CA LYS A 618 24.48 6.94 -0.03
C LYS A 618 25.70 6.60 -0.90
N LYS A 619 26.46 7.61 -1.34
CA LYS A 619 27.65 7.47 -2.22
C LYS A 619 27.35 6.68 -3.51
N GLY A 620 26.16 6.91 -4.08
CA GLY A 620 25.66 6.22 -5.26
C GLY A 620 25.13 4.80 -5.03
N ASN A 621 25.11 4.29 -3.78
CA ASN A 621 24.45 3.03 -3.47
C ASN A 621 22.93 3.23 -3.42
N ASP A 622 22.22 2.66 -4.39
CA ASP A 622 20.77 2.73 -4.52
C ASP A 622 20.02 1.54 -3.89
N ASN A 623 20.74 0.55 -3.33
CA ASN A 623 20.15 -0.55 -2.57
C ASN A 623 21.04 -0.93 -1.38
N SER A 624 20.98 -0.10 -0.35
CA SER A 624 21.86 -0.17 0.83
C SER A 624 21.27 -1.02 1.96
N TYR A 625 20.43 -1.99 1.64
CA TYR A 625 19.73 -2.84 2.61
C TYR A 625 20.65 -3.65 3.52
N ASP A 626 21.89 -3.89 3.08
CA ASP A 626 22.92 -4.68 3.75
C ASP A 626 24.02 -3.81 4.40
N GLN A 627 23.86 -2.48 4.39
CA GLN A 627 24.91 -1.54 4.79
C GLN A 627 24.70 -0.96 6.20
N ASP A 628 25.18 -1.66 7.23
CA ASP A 628 25.26 -1.12 8.60
C ASP A 628 26.54 -0.29 8.81
N ASN A 629 26.63 0.86 8.13
CA ASN A 629 27.81 1.73 8.17
C ASN A 629 27.50 3.17 7.72
N GLU A 630 28.54 3.97 7.51
CA GLU A 630 28.51 5.37 7.06
C GLU A 630 27.69 5.65 5.78
N ILE A 631 27.34 4.64 4.98
CA ILE A 631 26.41 4.78 3.85
C ILE A 631 25.00 5.11 4.37
N ASN A 632 24.57 4.44 5.44
CA ASN A 632 23.23 4.58 6.01
C ASN A 632 23.20 5.48 7.25
N TRP A 633 24.22 5.41 8.12
CA TRP A 633 24.25 6.17 9.36
C TRP A 633 24.09 7.69 9.14
N ILE A 634 23.35 8.35 10.03
CA ILE A 634 23.14 9.79 9.98
C ILE A 634 24.38 10.51 10.52
N ASN A 635 25.18 11.06 9.62
CA ASN A 635 26.27 11.95 9.99
C ASN A 635 25.77 13.40 10.21
N TRP A 636 25.54 13.75 11.47
CA TRP A 636 25.09 15.08 11.89
C TRP A 636 26.03 16.24 11.54
N SER A 637 27.30 15.98 11.22
CA SER A 637 28.21 17.03 10.73
C SER A 637 27.85 17.48 9.31
N VAL A 638 27.14 16.62 8.54
CA VAL A 638 26.60 16.97 7.21
C VAL A 638 25.46 17.99 7.37
N LYS A 639 24.64 17.88 8.42
CA LYS A 639 23.67 18.93 8.78
C LYS A 639 24.36 20.26 9.08
N ASP A 640 25.42 20.23 9.88
CA ASP A 640 26.15 21.44 10.26
C ASP A 640 26.75 22.14 9.02
N ALA A 641 27.24 21.38 8.03
CA ALA A 641 27.73 21.89 6.75
C ALA A 641 26.62 22.42 5.81
N ASN A 642 25.39 21.90 5.92
CA ASN A 642 24.27 22.22 5.03
C ASN A 642 23.12 22.94 5.76
N LYS A 643 23.45 23.76 6.77
CA LYS A 643 22.47 24.47 7.62
C LYS A 643 21.46 25.33 6.85
N ASP A 644 21.86 25.89 5.71
CA ASP A 644 20.98 26.73 4.89
C ASP A 644 19.93 25.91 4.14
N LEU A 645 20.29 24.69 3.70
CA LEU A 645 19.32 23.75 3.14
C LEU A 645 18.36 23.27 4.24
N TYR A 646 18.88 22.93 5.43
CA TYR A 646 18.06 22.55 6.57
C TYR A 646 17.07 23.65 6.97
N ALA A 647 17.54 24.90 7.09
CA ALA A 647 16.68 26.05 7.42
C ALA A 647 15.59 26.27 6.36
N PHE A 648 15.89 26.01 5.09
CA PHE A 648 14.91 26.08 4.01
C PHE A 648 13.79 25.05 4.18
N TYR A 649 14.12 23.78 4.41
CA TYR A 649 13.13 22.72 4.69
C TYR A 649 12.28 23.04 5.93
N LYS A 650 12.93 23.46 7.03
CA LYS A 650 12.25 23.88 8.26
C LYS A 650 11.24 25.00 8.01
N GLY A 651 11.62 26.01 7.22
CA GLY A 651 10.73 27.11 6.88
C GLY A 651 9.51 26.66 6.04
N LEU A 652 9.72 25.76 5.08
CA LEU A 652 8.62 25.18 4.28
C LEU A 652 7.67 24.35 5.14
N ILE A 653 8.19 23.53 6.05
CA ILE A 653 7.38 22.76 7.01
C ILE A 653 6.57 23.70 7.91
N ALA A 654 7.18 24.78 8.40
CA ALA A 654 6.49 25.79 9.21
C ALA A 654 5.35 26.48 8.44
N LEU A 655 5.57 26.85 7.18
CA LEU A 655 4.51 27.38 6.31
C LEU A 655 3.36 26.38 6.14
N ARG A 656 3.67 25.13 5.79
CA ARG A 656 2.68 24.07 5.59
C ARG A 656 1.82 23.85 6.83
N LYS A 657 2.43 23.82 8.02
CA LYS A 657 1.71 23.63 9.29
C LYS A 657 0.81 24.80 9.64
N LYS A 658 1.24 26.03 9.33
CA LYS A 658 0.53 27.25 9.68
C LYS A 658 -0.70 27.48 8.80
N TYR A 659 -0.62 27.13 7.50
CA TYR A 659 -1.63 27.51 6.52
C TYR A 659 -2.41 26.30 5.99
N PRO A 660 -3.74 26.24 6.20
CA PRO A 660 -4.60 25.15 5.72
C PRO A 660 -4.56 24.92 4.20
N ASN A 661 -4.19 25.95 3.42
CA ASN A 661 -4.08 25.92 1.96
C ASN A 661 -3.21 24.75 1.44
N PHE A 662 -2.22 24.31 2.22
CA PHE A 662 -1.29 23.25 1.81
C PHE A 662 -1.75 21.84 2.19
N ARG A 663 -2.90 21.70 2.86
CA ARG A 663 -3.31 20.49 3.56
C ARG A 663 -4.82 20.28 3.52
N HIS A 664 -5.37 20.24 2.31
CA HIS A 664 -6.78 19.97 2.09
C HIS A 664 -7.11 18.50 2.41
N ALA A 665 -8.17 18.30 3.19
CA ALA A 665 -8.72 16.97 3.50
C ALA A 665 -9.66 16.43 2.40
N THR A 666 -10.05 17.28 1.44
CA THR A 666 -10.98 16.95 0.35
C THR A 666 -10.35 17.25 -1.01
N ALA A 667 -10.87 16.62 -2.06
CA ALA A 667 -10.41 16.89 -3.43
C ALA A 667 -10.54 18.38 -3.77
N LEU A 668 -9.55 18.90 -4.48
CA LEU A 668 -9.52 20.29 -4.92
C LEU A 668 -10.52 20.55 -6.04
N ASN A 669 -10.95 21.80 -6.15
CA ASN A 669 -11.81 22.31 -7.22
C ASN A 669 -11.37 23.73 -7.61
N ASN A 670 -12.06 24.36 -8.57
CA ASN A 670 -11.75 25.72 -9.05
C ASN A 670 -11.89 26.82 -7.98
N GLN A 671 -12.50 26.51 -6.83
CA GLN A 671 -12.55 27.43 -5.69
C GLN A 671 -11.32 27.31 -4.77
N SER A 672 -10.51 26.25 -4.93
CA SER A 672 -9.35 25.96 -4.09
C SER A 672 -8.01 26.15 -4.82
N LEU A 673 -7.98 25.93 -6.14
CA LEU A 673 -6.75 25.94 -6.93
C LEU A 673 -6.96 26.59 -8.31
N ASP A 674 -6.03 27.45 -8.73
CA ASP A 674 -5.85 27.85 -10.13
C ASP A 674 -4.45 27.48 -10.63
N TRP A 675 -4.32 27.13 -11.90
CA TRP A 675 -3.02 26.90 -12.55
C TRP A 675 -2.52 28.15 -13.26
N ILE A 676 -1.21 28.41 -13.18
CA ILE A 676 -0.51 29.50 -13.88
C ILE A 676 0.52 28.87 -14.80
N GLN A 677 0.30 28.99 -16.11
CA GLN A 677 1.11 28.30 -17.11
C GLN A 677 1.85 29.33 -17.98
N PRO A 678 3.13 29.62 -17.71
CA PRO A 678 3.92 30.49 -18.58
C PRO A 678 4.15 29.84 -19.96
N ALA A 679 4.64 30.60 -20.93
CA ALA A 679 4.90 30.07 -22.28
C ALA A 679 5.97 28.96 -22.29
N ASN A 680 7.03 29.11 -21.47
CA ASN A 680 8.10 28.12 -21.36
C ASN A 680 7.61 26.85 -20.63
N GLN A 681 7.57 25.72 -21.35
CA GLN A 681 7.02 24.44 -20.88
C GLN A 681 7.76 23.81 -19.68
N ARG A 682 8.96 24.28 -19.34
CA ARG A 682 9.74 23.85 -18.16
C ARG A 682 9.41 24.65 -16.89
N ALA A 683 8.31 25.39 -16.89
CA ALA A 683 7.78 26.04 -15.71
C ALA A 683 6.32 25.71 -15.48
N LEU A 684 5.90 25.76 -14.23
CA LEU A 684 4.53 25.61 -13.80
C LEU A 684 4.31 26.45 -12.55
N GLY A 685 3.20 27.16 -12.47
CA GLY A 685 2.78 27.86 -11.27
C GLY A 685 1.37 27.46 -10.89
N TYR A 686 0.99 27.74 -9.65
CA TYR A 686 -0.38 27.56 -9.18
C TYR A 686 -0.70 28.47 -8.00
N ARG A 687 -1.99 28.81 -7.87
CA ARG A 687 -2.57 29.58 -6.78
C ARG A 687 -3.36 28.65 -5.88
N LEU A 688 -3.01 28.58 -4.60
CA LEU A 688 -3.82 27.96 -3.56
C LEU A 688 -4.67 29.03 -2.88
N LYS A 689 -6.00 28.92 -3.00
CA LYS A 689 -6.96 29.90 -2.49
C LYS A 689 -7.31 29.65 -1.03
N GLY A 690 -7.50 30.72 -0.26
CA GLY A 690 -7.90 30.63 1.14
C GLY A 690 -8.23 32.00 1.75
N GLN A 691 -8.05 32.14 3.06
CA GLN A 691 -8.12 33.46 3.71
C GLN A 691 -6.97 34.37 3.26
N THR A 692 -5.79 33.75 3.12
CA THR A 692 -4.63 34.25 2.41
C THR A 692 -4.37 33.28 1.27
N ASP A 693 -4.19 33.80 0.07
CA ASP A 693 -3.82 33.00 -1.09
C ASP A 693 -2.31 32.89 -1.18
N PHE A 694 -1.85 31.78 -1.73
CA PHE A 694 -0.45 31.53 -2.02
C PHE A 694 -0.26 31.26 -3.51
N LEU A 695 0.78 31.84 -4.09
CA LEU A 695 1.29 31.46 -5.40
C LEU A 695 2.54 30.63 -5.21
N VAL A 696 2.61 29.48 -5.86
CA VAL A 696 3.81 28.65 -5.95
C VAL A 696 4.24 28.64 -7.40
N LEU A 697 5.44 29.16 -7.68
CA LEU A 697 5.98 29.31 -9.02
C LEU A 697 7.24 28.44 -9.16
N LEU A 698 7.22 27.48 -10.07
CA LEU A 698 8.28 26.49 -10.26
C LEU A 698 8.95 26.75 -11.62
N ASN A 699 10.24 27.06 -11.62
CA ASN A 699 11.08 27.13 -12.81
C ASN A 699 12.13 26.01 -12.77
N SER A 700 12.00 25.02 -13.64
CA SER A 700 13.01 23.97 -13.79
C SER A 700 13.91 24.11 -15.01
N ASP A 701 13.77 25.19 -15.77
CA ASP A 701 14.75 25.52 -16.80
C ASP A 701 16.11 25.81 -16.14
N SER A 702 17.19 25.36 -16.78
CA SER A 702 18.54 25.47 -16.23
C SER A 702 19.23 26.79 -16.58
N ASN A 703 18.72 27.53 -17.56
CA ASN A 703 19.39 28.69 -18.14
C ASN A 703 18.48 29.93 -18.20
N GLU A 704 17.16 29.73 -18.28
CA GLU A 704 16.22 30.83 -18.52
C GLU A 704 15.54 31.33 -17.25
N TRP A 705 15.50 32.66 -17.12
CA TRP A 705 14.59 33.33 -16.22
C TRP A 705 13.19 33.30 -16.82
N ILE A 706 12.20 32.83 -16.06
CA ILE A 706 10.82 32.70 -16.56
C ILE A 706 9.92 33.74 -15.88
N THR A 707 9.18 34.49 -16.70
CA THR A 707 8.18 35.45 -16.24
C THR A 707 6.84 34.76 -16.02
N PHE A 708 6.24 34.98 -14.86
CA PHE A 708 4.88 34.58 -14.53
C PHE A 708 4.02 35.83 -14.38
N GLY A 709 2.87 35.86 -15.07
CA GLY A 709 1.84 36.86 -14.83
C GLY A 709 1.12 36.54 -13.52
N LEU A 710 1.19 37.45 -12.55
CA LEU A 710 0.51 37.33 -11.27
C LEU A 710 -0.96 37.75 -11.42
N PRO A 711 -1.90 37.01 -10.79
CA PRO A 711 -3.33 37.29 -10.93
C PRO A 711 -3.75 38.58 -10.23
N ASP A 712 -4.91 39.09 -10.67
CA ASP A 712 -5.72 40.14 -10.03
C ASP A 712 -5.08 41.54 -9.89
N GLY A 713 -3.83 41.74 -10.34
CA GLY A 713 -3.15 43.04 -10.24
C GLY A 713 -2.89 43.51 -8.80
N ILE A 714 -2.96 42.59 -7.83
CA ILE A 714 -2.77 42.89 -6.41
C ILE A 714 -1.30 42.74 -5.98
N PRO A 715 -0.86 43.39 -4.89
CA PRO A 715 0.47 43.18 -4.34
C PRO A 715 0.59 41.81 -3.66
N TRP A 716 1.69 41.14 -3.94
CA TRP A 716 2.11 39.86 -3.38
C TRP A 716 3.40 40.04 -2.59
N LYS A 717 3.52 39.39 -1.44
CA LYS A 717 4.76 39.34 -0.64
C LYS A 717 5.50 38.04 -0.92
N VAL A 718 6.81 38.12 -1.09
CA VAL A 718 7.67 36.94 -1.30
C VAL A 718 7.94 36.29 0.05
N VAL A 719 7.49 35.05 0.22
CA VAL A 719 7.73 34.25 1.44
C VAL A 719 8.72 33.11 1.22
N CYS A 720 8.98 32.75 -0.04
CA CYS A 720 10.12 31.93 -0.42
C CYS A 720 10.71 32.50 -1.71
N ASN A 721 11.99 32.86 -1.70
CA ASN A 721 12.67 33.44 -2.87
C ASN A 721 13.57 32.41 -3.61
N GLY A 722 13.46 31.13 -3.27
CA GLY A 722 14.31 30.06 -3.80
C GLY A 722 15.54 29.75 -2.95
N ASP A 723 15.93 30.65 -2.05
CA ASP A 723 17.06 30.44 -1.14
C ASP A 723 16.63 30.38 0.32
N LYS A 724 15.71 31.26 0.72
CA LYS A 724 15.20 31.40 2.08
C LYS A 724 13.69 31.34 2.11
N VAL A 725 13.17 30.95 3.27
CA VAL A 725 11.74 30.98 3.59
C VAL A 725 11.53 31.90 4.77
N ASP A 726 10.65 32.89 4.62
CA ASP A 726 10.29 33.86 5.64
C ASP A 726 8.83 34.29 5.47
N ASP A 727 8.00 33.84 6.40
CA ASP A 727 6.58 34.13 6.40
C ASP A 727 6.24 35.60 6.74
N SER A 728 7.17 36.44 7.18
CA SER A 728 6.88 37.87 7.34
C SER A 728 6.63 38.58 6.01
N GLY A 729 7.12 38.00 4.90
CA GLY A 729 7.12 38.61 3.58
C GLY A 729 8.24 39.63 3.38
N ALA A 730 9.26 39.66 4.25
CA ALA A 730 10.38 40.60 4.17
C ALA A 730 11.36 40.30 3.01
N LEU A 731 11.20 39.17 2.29
CA LEU A 731 12.07 38.81 1.18
C LEU A 731 11.82 39.64 -0.09
N GLY A 732 10.71 40.37 -0.15
CA GLY A 732 10.37 41.25 -1.26
C GLY A 732 8.88 41.32 -1.55
N SER A 733 8.51 42.08 -2.57
CA SER A 733 7.13 42.22 -3.04
C SER A 733 7.05 42.21 -4.57
N ALA A 734 5.90 41.83 -5.10
CA ALA A 734 5.64 41.72 -6.53
C ALA A 734 4.22 42.19 -6.89
N THR A 735 4.04 42.74 -8.08
CA THR A 735 2.72 43.13 -8.63
C THR A 735 2.81 43.08 -10.15
N GLY A 736 1.76 42.60 -10.83
CA GLY A 736 1.80 42.40 -12.27
C GLY A 736 2.58 41.14 -12.63
N ASP A 737 3.85 41.27 -13.01
CA ASP A 737 4.69 40.13 -13.40
C ASP A 737 5.76 39.81 -12.35
N TYR A 738 6.18 38.54 -12.30
CA TYR A 738 7.31 38.11 -11.48
C TYR A 738 8.26 37.20 -12.25
N ARG A 739 9.57 37.46 -12.14
CA ARG A 739 10.61 36.67 -12.82
C ARG A 739 11.24 35.70 -11.85
N VAL A 740 11.15 34.40 -12.16
CA VAL A 740 11.73 33.32 -11.36
C VAL A 740 13.07 32.89 -11.97
N PRO A 741 14.17 32.84 -11.19
CA PRO A 741 15.47 32.40 -11.68
C PRO A 741 15.45 30.95 -12.20
N PRO A 742 16.43 30.55 -13.03
CA PRO A 742 16.59 29.15 -13.42
C PRO A 742 16.66 28.21 -12.20
N ARG A 743 16.14 26.99 -12.35
CA ARG A 743 16.19 25.90 -11.36
C ARG A 743 15.77 26.34 -9.95
N THR A 744 14.72 27.14 -9.86
CA THR A 744 14.30 27.79 -8.63
C THR A 744 12.78 27.71 -8.47
N ALA A 745 12.33 27.66 -7.22
CA ALA A 745 10.93 27.82 -6.87
C ALA A 745 10.72 29.02 -5.97
N VAL A 746 9.63 29.75 -6.17
CA VAL A 746 9.25 30.94 -5.40
C VAL A 746 7.84 30.75 -4.84
N ILE A 747 7.63 31.19 -3.61
CA ILE A 747 6.30 31.23 -2.99
C ILE A 747 5.97 32.67 -2.66
N LEU A 748 4.80 33.13 -3.10
CA LEU A 748 4.27 34.44 -2.75
C LEU A 748 2.96 34.28 -1.99
N LYS A 749 2.61 35.27 -1.17
CA LYS A 749 1.31 35.34 -0.50
C LYS A 749 0.65 36.70 -0.66
N ASN A 750 -0.68 36.76 -0.74
CA ASN A 750 -1.39 38.03 -0.72
C ASN A 750 -1.75 38.40 0.73
N ARG A 751 -1.57 39.69 1.07
CA ARG A 751 -1.80 40.27 2.41
C ARG A 751 -0.75 39.89 3.47
#